data_AF-A0A0A1XPS6-F1
#
_entry.id   AF-A0A0A1XPS6-F1
#
_cell.length_a   1.000
_cell.length_b   1.000
_cell.length_c   1.000
_cell.angle_alpha   90.00
_cell.angle_beta   90.00
_cell.angle_gamma   90.00
#
_symmetry.space_group_name_H-M   'P 1'
#
loop_
_entity.id
_entity.type
_entity.pdbx_description
1 polymer ?
#
loop_
_entity_poly.entity_id
_entity_poly.type
_entity_poly.pdbx_seq_one_letter_code
_entity_poly.pdbx_strand_id
1 'polypeptide(L)'
;MHKKIILCKIAVELNNTAQQFKEYTRTTLNSFEWNDKKWKMLFPFPSDMLENLDTQLHHAIEIEEFNDKNTEEKFLTVTYHNNRATPTLEEQYILSNVFKNYKSPIGFTTDTANFTEDNEASDSKRNLLQEYVTTALYDALYQKHYESNNTSKQKLPMLPDCFRPKLCDYQARTVHWLLQREIKDSRFPNYYTKLQARDGETTVYKHLLSWHIQESEPAPIEMPLGGILADEMGLGKTVEMLALIVLNQRVFLQEPSRVEHVSRDEPEEKRKRRSTNLFCICNKKTMSKLRTCERCKYQQHINCVNRFDLEGIEESHYLCPSCWYITTKNALLQAATTFIVTPNTIKTQWLAEINRHIRPTLKVFDYNEFAAANWISPQQLATYDVVLTDYSVLRREIYHTSAYVSERVTRNEQRSMRRLSPLLMMEWWRVCLDEAQMVESNASNVAAMVRQLPAINRWAVTGTPIHRSIDDLRGLLEFIGFNEPLTPTSAWKTLIDDFVMRQNAAGECVQAELTLVDVLQRCMWRTCKSKVDAELQIPPQTEQVHRIRLSNLEKLFYNEQHALCESSFQHVLHKHLGSAEGILKISPKIMKIILQPLLKIRQSCIIPVVNTGSGQHKGSSNVQQKQFLQPKDLHAHLKSTNELECKSELRTMASSYNGMAAIYFIKGNYEQAIKHYESVLRLARDYKDINITVDSLLQIHALHNIQQACYISPSNVKQLPADVLSKYEEECNALEWKYLEPYANTMMTLQTTCSTAADTLQKLETNLEAPLLEFTNLLADKISEQKEEFAIALLNRFHDEFGTAFGGGPKLEQLQSISGMLYILVMWYQKVEAAQKHLNEEFENLKFYTMHVTVRSKNTPAIWRDMTKFIRSVYDCHLSEILDDNKEREKEKAKLKPKKSKQSLCKLCQIRDALNDYECLLFNKVVDEATNMTEGLENPSFEVALIKVLFGFVRTKTSFLCYSQQIDKHWEAIECRQQLCKKLIKYWIEIEYTVKAYDELDMCKMRIALAENEEEKTHFKLLDYEVIRFVFYFYILKF
;
A
#
# COMPACT_ATOMS: atom_id res chain seq x y z
N MET A 1 -4.56 -36.01 3.41
CA MET A 1 -4.78 -37.14 4.33
C MET A 1 -5.51 -36.63 5.55
N HIS A 2 -6.76 -37.02 5.78
CA HIS A 2 -7.46 -37.10 7.07
C HIS A 2 -8.86 -37.67 6.77
N LYS A 3 -8.87 -38.94 6.34
CA LYS A 3 -10.05 -39.80 6.42
C LYS A 3 -9.95 -40.50 7.78
N LYS A 4 -11.06 -40.55 8.52
CA LYS A 4 -11.56 -41.70 9.32
C LYS A 4 -12.25 -41.23 10.62
N ILE A 5 -13.57 -41.41 10.65
CA ILE A 5 -14.25 -42.10 11.75
C ILE A 5 -15.35 -42.93 11.09
N ILE A 6 -15.43 -44.22 11.43
CA ILE A 6 -16.47 -45.15 11.02
C ILE A 6 -17.17 -45.58 12.31
N LEU A 7 -18.50 -45.50 12.37
CA LEU A 7 -19.33 -46.05 13.45
C LEU A 7 -20.13 -47.23 12.91
N CYS A 8 -20.19 -48.33 13.67
CA CYS A 8 -20.55 -49.70 13.25
C CYS A 8 -22.05 -50.11 13.42
N LYS A 9 -22.29 -51.42 13.17
CA LYS A 9 -23.43 -52.19 12.60
C LYS A 9 -24.60 -52.52 13.55
N ILE A 10 -25.86 -52.49 13.06
CA ILE A 10 -27.03 -53.21 13.66
C ILE A 10 -27.97 -53.71 12.54
N ALA A 11 -28.38 -54.99 12.62
CA ALA A 11 -29.25 -55.70 11.66
C ALA A 11 -30.73 -55.72 12.09
N VAL A 12 -31.67 -55.77 11.12
CA VAL A 12 -32.99 -56.44 11.24
C VAL A 12 -33.46 -56.95 9.87
N GLU A 13 -33.78 -58.24 9.77
CA GLU A 13 -34.54 -58.85 8.66
C GLU A 13 -36.03 -58.47 8.75
N LEU A 14 -36.63 -58.07 7.62
CA LEU A 14 -38.08 -58.05 7.44
C LEU A 14 -38.49 -59.35 6.74
N ASN A 15 -39.14 -60.28 7.46
CA ASN A 15 -40.38 -60.88 6.97
C ASN A 15 -41.14 -61.69 8.03
N ASN A 16 -42.32 -61.14 8.33
CA ASN A 16 -43.57 -61.80 8.70
C ASN A 16 -43.75 -62.52 10.04
N THR A 17 -44.90 -62.14 10.62
CA THR A 17 -45.71 -62.75 11.68
C THR A 17 -45.28 -62.51 13.13
N ALA A 18 -46.20 -61.82 13.81
CA ALA A 18 -46.28 -61.72 15.26
C ALA A 18 -46.35 -63.13 15.89
N GLN A 19 -45.25 -63.57 16.49
CA GLN A 19 -45.16 -64.38 17.71
C GLN A 19 -43.70 -64.84 17.87
N GLN A 20 -43.20 -64.83 19.11
CA GLN A 20 -41.86 -65.29 19.53
C GLN A 20 -40.70 -64.26 19.43
N PHE A 21 -40.70 -63.28 20.35
CA PHE A 21 -39.47 -62.68 20.87
C PHE A 21 -39.31 -63.06 22.34
N LYS A 22 -38.92 -64.31 22.59
CA LYS A 22 -38.30 -64.75 23.85
C LYS A 22 -37.11 -65.61 23.49
N GLU A 23 -35.97 -65.27 24.09
CA GLU A 23 -34.74 -66.07 24.18
C GLU A 23 -34.09 -66.46 22.86
N TYR A 24 -33.11 -65.66 22.40
CA TYR A 24 -31.89 -66.25 21.84
C TYR A 24 -30.65 -65.41 22.17
N THR A 25 -29.59 -66.16 22.36
CA THR A 25 -28.34 -65.91 23.08
C THR A 25 -27.31 -65.10 22.28
N ARG A 26 -26.93 -63.96 22.88
CA ARG A 26 -25.61 -63.29 23.04
C ARG A 26 -24.31 -63.69 22.30
N THR A 27 -24.25 -64.61 21.33
CA THR A 27 -22.95 -65.12 20.81
C THR A 27 -22.78 -65.23 19.30
N THR A 28 -23.70 -64.70 18.47
CA THR A 28 -23.57 -64.75 16.99
C THR A 28 -23.89 -63.42 16.30
N LEU A 29 -23.62 -62.30 16.96
CA LEU A 29 -23.42 -61.01 16.32
C LEU A 29 -21.93 -60.75 16.45
N ASN A 30 -21.14 -60.84 15.37
CA ASN A 30 -19.83 -60.19 15.16
C ASN A 30 -18.93 -61.00 14.19
N SER A 31 -18.92 -60.62 12.91
CA SER A 31 -17.77 -60.84 12.02
C SER A 31 -17.72 -59.72 10.95
N PHE A 32 -16.50 -59.25 10.68
CA PHE A 32 -16.14 -58.22 9.68
C PHE A 32 -15.00 -58.76 8.81
N GLU A 33 -15.06 -58.54 7.50
CA GLU A 33 -13.99 -58.92 6.56
C GLU A 33 -13.50 -57.68 5.79
N TRP A 34 -12.17 -57.51 5.73
CA TRP A 34 -11.48 -56.41 5.05
C TRP A 34 -11.18 -56.80 3.60
N ASN A 35 -11.45 -55.91 2.64
CA ASN A 35 -10.94 -56.04 1.29
C ASN A 35 -10.39 -54.70 0.84
N ASP A 36 -9.17 -54.70 0.28
CA ASP A 36 -8.09 -53.70 0.39
C ASP A 36 -8.35 -52.23 -0.03
N LYS A 37 -9.61 -51.78 -0.21
CA LYS A 37 -9.96 -50.40 -0.57
C LYS A 37 -11.22 -49.79 0.07
N LYS A 38 -12.12 -50.53 0.74
CA LYS A 38 -13.33 -49.98 1.42
C LYS A 38 -13.80 -50.88 2.60
N TRP A 39 -14.33 -50.29 3.68
CA TRP A 39 -15.06 -51.01 4.75
C TRP A 39 -16.58 -51.00 4.45
N LYS A 40 -17.32 -52.10 4.70
CA LYS A 40 -18.74 -52.30 4.35
C LYS A 40 -19.62 -52.37 5.61
N MET A 41 -20.80 -51.71 5.63
CA MET A 41 -21.66 -51.62 6.82
C MET A 41 -23.11 -51.18 6.46
N LEU A 42 -24.13 -51.63 7.21
CA LEU A 42 -25.56 -51.70 6.80
C LEU A 42 -26.50 -51.16 7.91
N PHE A 43 -27.49 -50.31 7.58
CA PHE A 43 -28.54 -49.82 8.51
C PHE A 43 -29.95 -49.76 7.85
N PRO A 44 -31.06 -49.92 8.60
CA PRO A 44 -32.42 -49.71 8.12
C PRO A 44 -33.01 -48.35 8.59
N PHE A 45 -33.61 -47.58 7.68
CA PHE A 45 -34.54 -46.48 8.00
C PHE A 45 -35.95 -46.83 7.48
N PRO A 46 -37.03 -46.32 8.10
CA PRO A 46 -38.37 -46.37 7.51
C PRO A 46 -38.37 -45.63 6.17
N SER A 47 -38.97 -46.22 5.13
CA SER A 47 -39.01 -45.70 3.75
C SER A 47 -39.47 -44.24 3.64
N ASP A 48 -40.38 -43.82 4.52
CA ASP A 48 -41.03 -42.51 4.49
C ASP A 48 -40.09 -41.37 4.97
N MET A 49 -39.00 -41.71 5.66
CA MET A 49 -37.97 -40.76 6.09
C MET A 49 -36.86 -40.58 5.05
N LEU A 50 -36.60 -41.61 4.24
CA LEU A 50 -35.58 -41.56 3.18
C LEU A 50 -35.94 -40.56 2.08
N GLU A 51 -37.22 -40.46 1.71
CA GLU A 51 -37.69 -39.48 0.71
C GLU A 51 -37.52 -38.01 1.18
N ASN A 52 -37.55 -37.76 2.50
CA ASN A 52 -37.32 -36.42 3.06
C ASN A 52 -35.83 -36.11 3.30
N LEU A 53 -35.01 -37.11 3.63
CA LEU A 53 -33.56 -36.95 3.84
C LEU A 53 -32.77 -36.74 2.53
N ASP A 54 -33.21 -37.35 1.43
CA ASP A 54 -32.50 -37.34 0.14
C ASP A 54 -32.38 -35.92 -0.45
N THR A 55 -33.32 -35.02 -0.13
CA THR A 55 -33.32 -33.66 -0.69
C THR A 55 -32.45 -32.66 0.07
N GLN A 56 -32.05 -32.92 1.32
CA GLN A 56 -31.39 -31.93 2.19
C GLN A 56 -29.93 -32.22 2.57
N LEU A 57 -29.44 -33.46 2.42
CA LEU A 57 -28.15 -33.91 2.97
C LEU A 57 -27.03 -34.16 1.94
N HIS A 58 -27.28 -33.94 0.64
CA HIS A 58 -26.38 -34.23 -0.49
C HIS A 58 -24.95 -33.62 -0.43
N HIS A 59 -24.63 -32.77 0.54
CA HIS A 59 -23.33 -32.11 0.65
C HIS A 59 -22.49 -32.53 1.86
N ALA A 60 -23.01 -33.33 2.79
CA ALA A 60 -22.30 -33.76 4.00
C ALA A 60 -22.17 -35.29 4.14
N ILE A 61 -23.08 -36.03 3.48
CA ILE A 61 -23.21 -37.47 3.57
C ILE A 61 -23.31 -38.05 2.16
N GLU A 62 -22.47 -39.02 1.81
CA GLU A 62 -22.62 -39.82 0.59
C GLU A 62 -23.44 -41.07 0.93
N ILE A 63 -24.50 -41.31 0.16
CA ILE A 63 -25.39 -42.48 0.29
C ILE A 63 -25.24 -43.35 -0.96
N GLU A 64 -24.58 -44.51 -0.86
CA GLU A 64 -24.51 -45.51 -1.95
C GLU A 64 -25.47 -46.67 -1.64
N GLU A 65 -26.49 -46.87 -2.49
CA GLU A 65 -27.30 -48.10 -2.51
C GLU A 65 -26.54 -49.23 -3.20
N PHE A 66 -26.39 -50.36 -2.52
CA PHE A 66 -25.78 -51.56 -3.08
C PHE A 66 -26.71 -52.77 -2.92
N ASN A 67 -26.87 -53.54 -3.99
CA ASN A 67 -27.53 -54.84 -3.96
C ASN A 67 -26.49 -55.94 -3.91
N ASP A 68 -26.46 -56.72 -2.82
CA ASP A 68 -25.61 -57.89 -2.76
C ASP A 68 -26.26 -59.05 -3.53
N LYS A 69 -25.51 -59.59 -4.51
CA LYS A 69 -26.04 -60.57 -5.47
C LYS A 69 -26.38 -61.93 -4.86
N ASN A 70 -25.99 -62.16 -3.59
CA ASN A 70 -26.19 -63.43 -2.91
C ASN A 70 -27.32 -63.42 -1.86
N THR A 71 -27.85 -62.26 -1.44
CA THR A 71 -28.88 -62.19 -0.37
C THR A 71 -30.15 -61.41 -0.73
N GLU A 72 -30.23 -60.79 -1.91
CA GLU A 72 -31.34 -59.89 -2.32
C GLU A 72 -31.64 -58.71 -1.37
N GLU A 73 -30.77 -58.45 -0.40
CA GLU A 73 -30.92 -57.35 0.55
C GLU A 73 -30.38 -56.03 -0.03
N LYS A 74 -31.13 -54.94 0.19
CA LYS A 74 -30.75 -53.58 -0.16
C LYS A 74 -29.98 -52.93 0.98
N PHE A 75 -28.85 -52.33 0.66
CA PHE A 75 -27.92 -51.81 1.64
C PHE A 75 -27.60 -50.34 1.40
N LEU A 76 -27.67 -49.52 2.47
CA LEU A 76 -27.36 -48.09 2.47
C LEU A 76 -26.01 -47.85 3.15
N THR A 77 -25.09 -47.22 2.42
CA THR A 77 -23.75 -46.87 2.92
C THR A 77 -23.69 -45.37 3.22
N VAL A 78 -23.33 -44.96 4.44
CA VAL A 78 -23.29 -43.54 4.86
C VAL A 78 -21.86 -43.13 5.17
N THR A 79 -21.28 -42.21 4.39
CA THR A 79 -19.93 -41.64 4.62
C THR A 79 -20.00 -40.20 5.12
N TYR A 80 -19.46 -39.95 6.33
CA TYR A 80 -19.41 -38.61 6.92
C TYR A 80 -18.20 -37.81 6.42
N HIS A 81 -18.43 -36.70 5.73
CA HIS A 81 -17.39 -35.77 5.27
C HIS A 81 -17.33 -34.54 6.18
N ASN A 82 -16.32 -34.49 7.06
CA ASN A 82 -16.23 -33.41 8.04
C ASN A 82 -15.54 -32.15 7.48
N ASN A 83 -16.28 -31.04 7.37
CA ASN A 83 -15.71 -29.69 7.21
C ASN A 83 -16.63 -28.55 7.70
N ARG A 84 -17.71 -28.84 8.44
CA ARG A 84 -18.66 -27.82 8.94
C ARG A 84 -18.43 -27.50 10.42
N ALA A 85 -18.56 -26.21 10.77
CA ALA A 85 -18.30 -25.71 12.13
C ALA A 85 -19.46 -25.97 13.12
N THR A 86 -20.67 -26.19 12.61
CA THR A 86 -21.91 -26.41 13.38
C THR A 86 -22.70 -27.56 12.76
N PRO A 87 -23.14 -28.56 13.54
CA PRO A 87 -23.99 -29.62 13.04
C PRO A 87 -25.46 -29.19 12.95
N THR A 88 -26.24 -29.85 12.09
CA THR A 88 -27.69 -29.66 12.01
C THR A 88 -28.39 -30.28 13.23
N LEU A 89 -29.61 -29.82 13.57
CA LEU A 89 -30.42 -30.39 14.66
C LEU A 89 -30.58 -31.92 14.53
N GLU A 90 -30.66 -32.41 13.30
CA GLU A 90 -30.77 -33.82 12.95
C GLU A 90 -29.48 -34.60 13.25
N GLU A 91 -28.32 -34.05 12.94
CA GLU A 91 -27.00 -34.63 13.27
C GLU A 91 -26.79 -34.75 14.79
N GLN A 92 -27.28 -33.78 15.57
CA GLN A 92 -27.24 -33.82 17.04
C GLN A 92 -28.12 -34.96 17.59
N TYR A 93 -29.30 -35.13 17.01
CA TYR A 93 -30.21 -36.22 17.37
C TYR A 93 -29.61 -37.60 17.05
N ILE A 94 -28.95 -37.74 15.90
CA ILE A 94 -28.27 -38.98 15.49
C ILE A 94 -27.14 -39.34 16.48
N LEU A 95 -26.26 -38.39 16.82
CA LEU A 95 -25.13 -38.66 17.72
C LEU A 95 -25.56 -39.06 19.14
N SER A 96 -26.63 -38.46 19.66
CA SER A 96 -27.20 -38.82 20.97
C SER A 96 -27.79 -40.24 21.01
N ASN A 97 -28.23 -40.75 19.86
CA ASN A 97 -28.75 -42.11 19.71
C ASN A 97 -27.67 -43.16 19.48
N VAL A 98 -26.50 -42.78 18.94
CA VAL A 98 -25.38 -43.70 18.66
C VAL A 98 -24.52 -43.99 19.90
N PHE A 99 -24.31 -43.00 20.79
CA PHE A 99 -23.42 -43.13 21.95
C PHE A 99 -24.18 -43.12 23.29
N LYS A 100 -23.79 -43.99 24.23
CA LYS A 100 -24.46 -44.10 25.56
C LYS A 100 -24.19 -42.89 26.48
N ASN A 101 -22.99 -42.32 26.40
CA ASN A 101 -22.51 -41.27 27.31
C ASN A 101 -22.33 -39.92 26.60
N TYR A 102 -23.17 -39.65 25.59
CA TYR A 102 -23.06 -38.43 24.80
C TYR A 102 -23.46 -37.20 25.62
N LYS A 103 -22.56 -36.22 25.75
CA LYS A 103 -22.86 -34.88 26.26
C LYS A 103 -22.82 -33.88 25.10
N SER A 104 -23.82 -32.99 25.00
CA SER A 104 -23.79 -31.86 24.08
C SER A 104 -22.59 -30.94 24.41
N PRO A 105 -22.01 -30.25 23.41
CA PRO A 105 -21.00 -29.23 23.70
C PRO A 105 -21.62 -28.13 24.57
N ILE A 106 -20.75 -27.48 25.35
CA ILE A 106 -21.09 -26.33 26.18
C ILE A 106 -21.74 -25.25 25.30
N GLY A 107 -22.99 -24.86 25.59
CA GLY A 107 -23.68 -23.74 24.93
C GLY A 107 -24.93 -24.06 24.08
N PHE A 108 -25.41 -25.31 24.00
CA PHE A 108 -26.58 -25.67 23.18
C PHE A 108 -27.79 -26.21 23.97
N THR A 109 -28.04 -25.72 25.17
CA THR A 109 -29.38 -25.81 25.79
C THR A 109 -30.16 -24.55 25.44
N THR A 110 -30.56 -24.39 24.18
CA THR A 110 -31.46 -23.31 23.78
C THR A 110 -32.89 -23.80 23.87
N ASP A 111 -33.66 -23.22 24.79
CA ASP A 111 -35.10 -23.08 24.62
C ASP A 111 -35.35 -22.52 23.21
N THR A 112 -36.12 -23.29 22.45
CA THR A 112 -36.44 -23.09 21.05
C THR A 112 -37.31 -21.86 20.86
N ALA A 113 -36.75 -20.76 20.32
CA ALA A 113 -37.50 -19.81 19.50
C ALA A 113 -36.57 -18.88 18.70
N ASN A 114 -36.62 -19.02 17.37
CA ASN A 114 -36.26 -18.01 16.36
C ASN A 114 -34.79 -17.54 16.28
N PHE A 115 -33.94 -18.31 15.63
CA PHE A 115 -32.82 -17.76 14.86
C PHE A 115 -32.77 -18.39 13.48
N THR A 116 -33.36 -17.70 12.50
CA THR A 116 -33.14 -17.91 11.07
C THR A 116 -31.72 -17.45 10.69
N GLU A 117 -31.13 -18.18 9.75
CA GLU A 117 -29.79 -18.01 9.23
C GLU A 117 -29.52 -16.59 8.69
N ASP A 118 -28.77 -15.79 9.45
CA ASP A 118 -28.10 -14.58 8.96
C ASP A 118 -26.73 -14.48 9.66
N ASN A 119 -25.74 -15.22 9.14
CA ASN A 119 -24.42 -15.37 9.73
C ASN A 119 -23.53 -14.12 9.68
N GLU A 120 -23.91 -13.05 8.97
CA GLU A 120 -23.12 -11.81 8.87
C GLU A 120 -23.61 -10.67 9.79
N ALA A 121 -24.82 -10.79 10.37
CA ALA A 121 -25.38 -9.77 11.26
C ALA A 121 -24.98 -9.94 12.75
N SER A 122 -24.39 -11.08 13.12
CA SER A 122 -23.98 -11.36 14.51
C SER A 122 -22.67 -10.65 14.91
N ASP A 123 -21.79 -10.35 13.95
CA ASP A 123 -20.51 -9.67 14.23
C ASP A 123 -20.67 -8.18 14.54
N SER A 124 -21.76 -7.53 14.10
CA SER A 124 -22.00 -6.11 14.41
C SER A 124 -22.58 -5.89 15.81
N LYS A 125 -23.38 -6.82 16.33
CA LYS A 125 -23.87 -6.81 17.73
C LYS A 125 -22.77 -7.14 18.74
N ARG A 126 -21.74 -7.90 18.37
CA ARG A 126 -20.59 -8.23 19.24
C ARG A 126 -19.72 -7.00 19.60
N ASN A 127 -19.63 -6.00 18.73
CA ASN A 127 -18.74 -4.85 18.93
C ASN A 127 -19.28 -3.81 19.93
N LEU A 128 -20.59 -3.76 20.19
CA LEU A 128 -21.20 -2.78 21.10
C LEU A 128 -21.17 -3.18 22.59
N LEU A 129 -20.70 -4.39 22.91
CA LEU A 129 -20.60 -4.92 24.28
C LEU A 129 -19.14 -5.07 24.76
N GLN A 130 -18.17 -4.59 23.98
CA GLN A 130 -16.78 -5.00 24.10
C GLN A 130 -16.06 -4.50 25.37
N GLU A 131 -16.29 -3.25 25.80
CA GLU A 131 -15.66 -2.72 27.03
C GLU A 131 -16.20 -3.40 28.31
N TYR A 132 -17.50 -3.70 28.34
CA TYR A 132 -18.13 -4.36 29.49
C TYR A 132 -17.69 -5.83 29.60
N VAL A 133 -17.66 -6.56 28.49
CA VAL A 133 -17.26 -7.96 28.44
C VAL A 133 -15.77 -8.13 28.76
N THR A 134 -14.90 -7.23 28.30
CA THR A 134 -13.46 -7.29 28.58
C THR A 134 -13.13 -6.98 30.04
N THR A 135 -13.76 -5.96 30.63
CA THR A 135 -13.56 -5.62 32.05
C THR A 135 -13.98 -6.78 32.95
N ALA A 136 -15.15 -7.37 32.68
CA ALA A 136 -15.64 -8.52 33.44
C ALA A 136 -14.73 -9.76 33.30
N LEU A 137 -14.17 -10.01 32.11
CA LEU A 137 -13.19 -11.08 31.90
C LEU A 137 -11.94 -10.88 32.77
N TYR A 138 -11.39 -9.67 32.80
CA TYR A 138 -10.21 -9.36 33.61
C TYR A 138 -10.49 -9.44 35.10
N ASP A 139 -11.66 -8.97 35.55
CA ASP A 139 -12.08 -9.09 36.96
C ASP A 139 -12.23 -10.57 37.37
N ALA A 140 -12.89 -11.39 36.55
CA ALA A 140 -13.05 -12.81 36.80
C ALA A 140 -11.71 -13.56 36.86
N LEU A 141 -10.79 -13.23 35.94
CA LEU A 141 -9.44 -13.80 35.91
C LEU A 141 -8.64 -13.42 37.16
N TYR A 142 -8.71 -12.15 37.58
CA TYR A 142 -8.04 -11.67 38.79
C TYR A 142 -8.53 -12.40 40.04
N GLN A 143 -9.85 -12.57 40.21
CA GLN A 143 -10.43 -13.27 41.36
C GLN A 143 -9.96 -14.74 41.42
N LYS A 144 -9.98 -15.44 40.28
CA LYS A 144 -9.48 -16.82 40.17
C LYS A 144 -8.01 -16.96 40.61
N HIS A 145 -7.16 -16.02 40.20
CA HIS A 145 -5.75 -15.98 40.61
C HIS A 145 -5.59 -15.68 42.10
N TYR A 146 -6.38 -14.75 42.63
CA TYR A 146 -6.36 -14.38 44.04
C TYR A 146 -6.76 -15.56 44.95
N GLU A 147 -7.82 -16.28 44.60
CA GLU A 147 -8.27 -17.49 45.31
C GLU A 147 -7.21 -18.61 45.27
N SER A 148 -6.61 -18.85 44.11
CA SER A 148 -5.57 -19.88 43.94
C SER A 148 -4.30 -19.58 44.73
N ASN A 149 -3.86 -18.32 44.75
CA ASN A 149 -2.69 -17.88 45.50
C ASN A 149 -2.91 -17.86 47.01
N ASN A 150 -4.10 -17.50 47.50
CA ASN A 150 -4.40 -17.57 48.94
C ASN A 150 -4.34 -19.01 49.47
N THR A 151 -4.66 -19.98 48.61
CA THR A 151 -4.59 -21.41 48.94
C THR A 151 -3.15 -21.93 48.95
N SER A 152 -2.28 -21.36 48.12
CA SER A 152 -0.85 -21.72 48.00
C SER A 152 0.05 -20.69 48.69
N LYS A 153 0.38 -20.89 49.98
CA LYS A 153 1.32 -20.03 50.75
C LYS A 153 2.79 -20.18 50.28
N GLN A 154 3.07 -20.11 48.99
CA GLN A 154 4.42 -20.19 48.43
C GLN A 154 5.01 -18.78 48.31
N LYS A 155 6.17 -18.56 48.92
CA LYS A 155 6.91 -17.29 48.83
C LYS A 155 7.81 -17.29 47.59
N LEU A 156 8.02 -16.12 47.00
CA LEU A 156 9.01 -15.92 45.94
C LEU A 156 10.41 -16.33 46.47
N PRO A 157 11.21 -17.07 45.69
CA PRO A 157 12.62 -17.31 46.02
C PRO A 157 13.38 -16.00 46.22
N MET A 158 14.47 -16.04 47.00
CA MET A 158 15.30 -14.86 47.16
C MET A 158 15.89 -14.42 45.81
N LEU A 159 15.68 -13.15 45.47
CA LEU A 159 16.26 -12.56 44.27
C LEU A 159 17.79 -12.52 44.39
N PRO A 160 18.54 -12.83 43.32
CA PRO A 160 20.00 -12.76 43.35
C PRO A 160 20.50 -11.33 43.60
N ASP A 161 21.64 -11.19 44.27
CA ASP A 161 22.26 -9.90 44.64
C ASP A 161 22.54 -8.99 43.43
N CYS A 162 22.62 -9.56 42.22
CA CYS A 162 22.80 -8.78 41.01
C CYS A 162 21.55 -7.97 40.63
N PHE A 163 20.36 -8.34 41.10
CA PHE A 163 19.11 -7.61 40.88
C PHE A 163 18.90 -6.55 41.97
N ARG A 164 18.98 -5.27 41.57
CA ARG A 164 18.92 -4.12 42.50
C ARG A 164 17.53 -3.65 42.92
N PRO A 165 16.49 -3.68 42.07
CA PRO A 165 15.17 -3.18 42.45
C PRO A 165 14.58 -3.93 43.64
N LYS A 166 13.85 -3.20 44.49
CA LYS A 166 12.93 -3.80 45.46
C LYS A 166 11.57 -3.92 44.80
N LEU A 167 11.10 -5.15 44.59
CA LEU A 167 9.78 -5.42 44.03
C LEU A 167 8.66 -4.99 45.00
N CYS A 168 7.58 -4.44 44.46
CA CYS A 168 6.32 -4.28 45.19
C CYS A 168 5.67 -5.64 45.44
N ASP A 169 4.71 -5.73 46.37
CA ASP A 169 4.08 -7.00 46.73
C ASP A 169 3.35 -7.63 45.53
N TYR A 170 2.64 -6.85 44.71
CA TYR A 170 2.03 -7.32 43.47
C TYR A 170 3.07 -7.82 42.47
N GLN A 171 4.20 -7.11 42.31
CA GLN A 171 5.27 -7.53 41.40
C GLN A 171 5.90 -8.85 41.86
N ALA A 172 6.07 -9.04 43.17
CA ALA A 172 6.57 -10.29 43.73
C ALA A 172 5.61 -11.46 43.45
N ARG A 173 4.29 -11.25 43.51
CA ARG A 173 3.27 -12.24 43.13
C ARG A 173 3.33 -12.55 41.63
N THR A 174 3.44 -11.52 40.79
CA THR A 174 3.59 -11.68 39.33
C THR A 174 4.83 -12.49 39.00
N VAL A 175 6.01 -12.10 39.49
CA VAL A 175 7.28 -12.79 39.24
C VAL A 175 7.26 -14.24 39.75
N HIS A 176 6.60 -14.49 40.88
CA HIS A 176 6.44 -15.85 41.37
C HIS A 176 5.63 -16.71 40.39
N TRP A 177 4.50 -16.19 39.90
CA TRP A 177 3.71 -16.90 38.89
C TRP A 177 4.49 -17.13 37.60
N LEU A 178 5.23 -16.12 37.11
CA LEU A 178 6.09 -16.25 35.94
C LEU A 178 7.13 -17.38 36.13
N LEU A 179 7.78 -17.42 37.29
CA LEU A 179 8.79 -18.44 37.60
C LEU A 179 8.18 -19.85 37.64
N GLN A 180 7.00 -20.00 38.25
CA GLN A 180 6.30 -21.29 38.27
C GLN A 180 5.97 -21.79 36.86
N ARG A 181 5.65 -20.89 35.93
CA ARG A 181 5.36 -21.21 34.52
C ARG A 181 6.58 -21.64 33.70
N GLU A 182 7.79 -21.32 34.14
CA GLU A 182 9.03 -21.78 33.49
C GLU A 182 9.61 -23.06 34.10
N ILE A 183 9.21 -23.41 35.34
CA ILE A 183 9.76 -24.57 36.07
C ILE A 183 8.79 -25.75 36.09
N LYS A 184 7.48 -25.51 36.28
CA LYS A 184 6.50 -26.58 36.44
C LYS A 184 5.85 -26.93 35.11
N ASP A 185 5.99 -28.19 34.73
CA ASP A 185 5.15 -28.79 33.70
C ASP A 185 3.70 -28.77 34.18
N SER A 186 2.86 -28.07 33.42
CA SER A 186 1.43 -27.98 33.70
C SER A 186 0.69 -28.73 32.60
N ARG A 187 -0.11 -29.70 33.01
CA ARG A 187 -0.94 -30.48 32.10
C ARG A 187 -2.36 -29.93 32.13
N PHE A 188 -2.97 -29.85 30.96
CA PHE A 188 -4.38 -29.52 30.87
C PHE A 188 -5.23 -30.75 31.21
N PRO A 189 -6.38 -30.61 31.91
CA PRO A 189 -7.39 -31.66 31.94
C PRO A 189 -7.74 -32.10 30.52
N ASN A 190 -7.87 -33.41 30.28
CA ASN A 190 -8.24 -33.91 28.96
C ASN A 190 -9.57 -33.28 28.54
N TYR A 191 -9.54 -32.42 27.52
CA TYR A 191 -10.73 -31.85 26.90
C TYR A 191 -11.54 -32.86 26.08
N TYR A 192 -11.27 -34.15 26.26
CA TYR A 192 -11.88 -35.21 25.52
C TYR A 192 -12.65 -36.13 26.47
N THR A 193 -13.91 -36.36 26.15
CA THR A 193 -14.73 -37.36 26.85
C THR A 193 -14.72 -38.65 26.03
N LYS A 194 -14.47 -39.76 26.73
CA LYS A 194 -14.61 -41.10 26.17
C LYS A 194 -16.08 -41.39 25.88
N LEU A 195 -16.43 -41.57 24.61
CA LEU A 195 -17.74 -42.01 24.16
C LEU A 195 -17.70 -43.50 23.82
N GLN A 196 -18.60 -44.25 24.46
CA GLN A 196 -18.84 -45.65 24.11
C GLN A 196 -20.04 -45.71 23.17
N ALA A 197 -19.86 -46.34 22.01
CA ALA A 197 -20.98 -46.67 21.13
C ALA A 197 -21.93 -47.67 21.82
N ARG A 198 -23.20 -47.67 21.42
CA ARG A 198 -24.22 -48.55 22.04
C ARG A 198 -23.93 -50.04 21.84
N ASP A 199 -23.15 -50.39 20.82
CA ASP A 199 -22.63 -51.75 20.53
C ASP A 199 -21.74 -52.31 21.65
N GLY A 200 -21.11 -51.45 22.46
CA GLY A 200 -20.19 -51.84 23.52
C GLY A 200 -18.75 -52.10 23.07
N GLU A 201 -18.45 -52.08 21.76
CA GLU A 201 -17.14 -52.42 21.20
C GLU A 201 -16.37 -51.19 20.71
N THR A 202 -17.09 -50.22 20.12
CA THR A 202 -16.44 -49.04 19.54
C THR A 202 -16.28 -47.95 20.59
N THR A 203 -15.03 -47.55 20.82
CA THR A 203 -14.68 -46.41 21.69
C THR A 203 -14.15 -45.27 20.83
N VAL A 204 -14.68 -44.06 21.02
CA VAL A 204 -14.16 -42.84 20.39
C VAL A 204 -14.02 -41.73 21.43
N TYR A 205 -13.23 -40.71 21.13
CA TYR A 205 -12.95 -39.58 22.01
C TYR A 205 -13.51 -38.29 21.39
N LYS A 206 -14.46 -37.65 22.08
CA LYS A 206 -15.10 -36.39 21.62
C LYS A 206 -14.51 -35.19 22.36
N HIS A 207 -14.15 -34.15 21.63
CA HIS A 207 -13.73 -32.87 22.20
C HIS A 207 -14.90 -32.16 22.91
N LEU A 208 -14.67 -31.59 24.09
CA LEU A 208 -15.70 -30.98 24.93
C LEU A 208 -16.20 -29.63 24.38
N LEU A 209 -15.36 -28.92 23.63
CA LEU A 209 -15.61 -27.55 23.15
C LEU A 209 -15.93 -27.48 21.65
N SER A 210 -15.85 -28.61 20.94
CA SER A 210 -16.09 -28.68 19.50
C SER A 210 -16.77 -29.99 19.12
N TRP A 211 -17.21 -30.08 17.87
CA TRP A 211 -17.83 -31.29 17.32
C TRP A 211 -16.80 -32.31 16.80
N HIS A 212 -15.52 -32.14 17.17
CA HIS A 212 -14.46 -33.03 16.75
C HIS A 212 -14.48 -34.33 17.56
N ILE A 213 -14.43 -35.46 16.86
CA ILE A 213 -14.35 -36.81 17.42
C ILE A 213 -13.09 -37.46 16.81
N GLN A 214 -12.42 -38.34 17.55
CA GLN A 214 -11.28 -39.11 17.06
C GLN A 214 -11.29 -40.53 17.63
N GLU A 215 -10.64 -41.46 16.92
CA GLU A 215 -10.61 -42.89 17.26
C GLU A 215 -9.63 -43.20 18.39
N SER A 216 -8.43 -42.62 18.35
CA SER A 216 -7.38 -42.82 19.35
C SER A 216 -7.53 -41.88 20.55
N GLU A 217 -7.09 -42.33 21.72
CA GLU A 217 -6.99 -41.46 22.90
C GLU A 217 -6.00 -40.32 22.60
N PRO A 218 -6.42 -39.05 22.71
CA PRO A 218 -5.51 -37.93 22.54
C PRO A 218 -4.41 -37.96 23.59
N ALA A 219 -3.20 -37.60 23.19
CA ALA A 219 -2.13 -37.34 24.14
C ALA A 219 -2.56 -36.22 25.13
N PRO A 220 -2.12 -36.29 26.40
CA PRO A 220 -2.32 -35.19 27.34
C PRO A 220 -1.77 -33.89 26.76
N ILE A 221 -2.54 -32.80 26.85
CA ILE A 221 -2.12 -31.47 26.42
C ILE A 221 -1.08 -30.96 27.42
N GLU A 222 0.18 -30.93 27.00
CA GLU A 222 1.27 -30.32 27.77
C GLU A 222 1.30 -28.82 27.49
N MET A 223 1.23 -28.01 28.54
CA MET A 223 1.39 -26.57 28.39
C MET A 223 2.84 -26.27 28.02
N PRO A 224 3.09 -25.56 26.89
CA PRO A 224 4.42 -25.03 26.65
C PRO A 224 4.80 -24.05 27.77
N LEU A 225 6.11 -23.98 28.06
CA LEU A 225 6.63 -23.11 29.12
C LEU A 225 6.51 -21.63 28.72
N GLY A 226 6.21 -20.78 29.71
CA GLY A 226 5.96 -19.36 29.51
C GLY A 226 4.49 -18.96 29.60
N GLY A 227 4.05 -17.89 28.95
CA GLY A 227 2.68 -17.39 29.03
C GLY A 227 2.51 -15.94 28.60
N ILE A 228 1.43 -15.32 29.06
CA ILE A 228 1.02 -13.94 28.74
C ILE A 228 1.08 -13.13 30.03
N LEU A 229 1.96 -12.13 30.08
CA LEU A 229 2.00 -11.11 31.12
C LEU A 229 1.26 -9.87 30.62
N ALA A 230 0.03 -9.69 31.08
CA ALA A 230 -0.86 -8.68 30.58
C ALA A 230 -1.04 -7.50 31.53
N ASP A 231 -0.09 -7.14 32.39
CA ASP A 231 -0.28 -6.08 33.39
C ASP A 231 -0.53 -4.68 32.79
N GLU A 232 -1.39 -3.89 33.45
CA GLU A 232 -1.70 -2.52 33.03
C GLU A 232 -0.44 -1.64 32.89
N MET A 233 -0.47 -0.69 31.96
CA MET A 233 0.66 0.20 31.69
C MET A 233 1.07 0.98 32.94
N GLY A 234 2.35 0.93 33.32
CA GLY A 234 2.88 1.60 34.50
C GLY A 234 3.06 0.71 35.74
N LEU A 235 2.70 -0.57 35.69
CA LEU A 235 2.91 -1.52 36.80
C LEU A 235 4.33 -2.10 36.89
N GLY A 236 5.20 -1.86 35.91
CA GLY A 236 6.62 -2.28 35.95
C GLY A 236 6.94 -3.63 35.30
N LYS A 237 6.18 -4.04 34.27
CA LYS A 237 6.40 -5.28 33.50
C LYS A 237 7.85 -5.56 33.11
N THR A 238 8.60 -4.53 32.70
CA THR A 238 10.03 -4.66 32.36
C THR A 238 10.84 -5.15 33.55
N VAL A 239 10.62 -4.59 34.75
CA VAL A 239 11.33 -4.98 35.98
C VAL A 239 10.96 -6.40 36.40
N GLU A 240 9.70 -6.79 36.24
CA GLU A 240 9.22 -8.16 36.50
C GLU A 240 9.89 -9.17 35.57
N MET A 241 10.00 -8.85 34.27
CA MET A 241 10.70 -9.70 33.30
C MET A 241 12.21 -9.78 33.58
N LEU A 242 12.85 -8.68 33.98
CA LEU A 242 14.26 -8.70 34.38
C LEU A 242 14.50 -9.57 35.61
N ALA A 243 13.60 -9.53 36.60
CA ALA A 243 13.64 -10.41 37.75
C ALA A 243 13.57 -11.89 37.32
N LEU A 244 12.67 -12.23 36.39
CA LEU A 244 12.55 -13.58 35.83
C LEU A 244 13.80 -14.02 35.05
N ILE A 245 14.44 -13.13 34.27
CA ILE A 245 15.71 -13.40 33.54
C ILE A 245 16.81 -13.81 34.50
N VAL A 246 16.90 -13.14 35.64
CA VAL A 246 17.93 -13.40 36.64
C VAL A 246 17.60 -14.63 37.51
N LEU A 247 16.32 -14.88 37.80
CA LEU A 247 15.89 -16.00 38.63
C LEU A 247 16.00 -17.37 37.94
N ASN A 248 15.76 -17.45 36.63
CA ASN A 248 15.76 -18.71 35.88
C ASN A 248 16.66 -18.63 34.65
N GLN A 249 17.96 -18.74 34.88
CA GLN A 249 18.96 -18.84 33.82
C GLN A 249 19.13 -20.31 33.41
N ARG A 250 19.32 -20.57 32.11
CA ARG A 250 19.61 -21.92 31.61
C ARG A 250 20.93 -22.39 32.22
N VAL A 251 20.90 -23.47 33.01
CA VAL A 251 22.12 -24.06 33.58
C VAL A 251 23.03 -24.51 32.43
N PHE A 252 24.33 -24.16 32.52
CA PHE A 252 25.34 -24.44 31.51
C PHE A 252 25.23 -25.89 31.00
N LEU A 253 24.88 -26.04 29.73
CA LEU A 253 25.16 -27.26 29.00
C LEU A 253 26.70 -27.36 28.92
N GLN A 254 27.25 -28.57 29.08
CA GLN A 254 28.64 -28.86 28.70
C GLN A 254 28.92 -28.21 27.33
N GLU A 255 30.13 -27.64 27.13
CA GLU A 255 30.56 -26.89 25.92
C GLU A 255 29.65 -27.18 24.72
N PRO A 256 28.99 -26.16 24.11
CA PRO A 256 27.91 -26.35 23.12
C PRO A 256 28.31 -27.49 22.22
N SER A 257 27.70 -28.67 22.44
CA SER A 257 28.25 -29.97 22.05
C SER A 257 29.02 -29.76 20.77
N ARG A 258 30.37 -29.77 20.87
CA ARG A 258 31.25 -29.60 19.71
C ARG A 258 30.56 -30.38 18.62
N VAL A 259 30.28 -29.79 17.47
CA VAL A 259 29.61 -30.52 16.39
C VAL A 259 30.51 -31.72 16.08
N GLU A 260 30.26 -32.83 16.77
CA GLU A 260 31.19 -33.93 16.94
C GLU A 260 31.17 -34.63 15.61
N HIS A 261 32.25 -34.46 14.85
CA HIS A 261 32.48 -35.12 13.58
C HIS A 261 31.22 -35.20 12.70
N VAL A 262 30.83 -34.09 12.06
CA VAL A 262 29.89 -34.17 10.93
C VAL A 262 30.48 -35.16 9.92
N SER A 263 29.83 -36.31 9.79
CA SER A 263 30.12 -37.33 8.79
C SER A 263 30.32 -36.66 7.44
N ARG A 264 31.33 -37.11 6.69
CA ARG A 264 31.48 -36.80 5.27
C ARG A 264 30.38 -37.53 4.49
N ASP A 265 29.12 -37.23 4.77
CA ASP A 265 28.06 -37.64 3.87
C ASP A 265 28.16 -36.74 2.64
N GLU A 266 28.39 -37.38 1.50
CA GLU A 266 28.54 -36.72 0.21
C GLU A 266 27.36 -35.76 -0.02
N PRO A 267 27.62 -34.50 -0.41
CA PRO A 267 26.54 -33.61 -0.78
C PRO A 267 25.76 -34.24 -1.95
N GLU A 268 24.44 -34.35 -1.79
CA GLU A 268 23.52 -34.79 -2.84
C GLU A 268 23.91 -34.19 -4.20
N GLU A 269 23.97 -35.08 -5.19
CA GLU A 269 24.63 -34.90 -6.47
C GLU A 269 24.38 -33.55 -7.19
N LYS A 270 25.49 -33.06 -7.78
CA LYS A 270 25.58 -32.29 -9.05
C LYS A 270 25.06 -30.84 -9.05
N ARG A 271 26.01 -29.91 -8.88
CA ARG A 271 26.14 -28.76 -9.80
C ARG A 271 27.53 -28.75 -10.42
N LYS A 272 27.58 -29.01 -11.73
CA LYS A 272 28.81 -29.05 -12.55
C LYS A 272 29.59 -27.73 -12.42
N ARG A 273 30.91 -27.87 -12.25
CA ARG A 273 32.03 -26.91 -12.42
C ARG A 273 31.66 -25.41 -12.44
N ARG A 274 32.07 -24.68 -11.39
CA ARG A 274 32.34 -23.24 -11.47
C ARG A 274 33.78 -22.94 -11.06
N SER A 275 34.46 -22.15 -11.88
CA SER A 275 35.88 -21.81 -11.83
C SER A 275 36.23 -20.63 -10.91
N THR A 276 35.49 -20.38 -9.81
CA THR A 276 35.90 -19.41 -8.79
C THR A 276 35.47 -19.87 -7.39
N ASN A 277 36.42 -19.96 -6.46
CA ASN A 277 36.18 -20.40 -5.07
C ASN A 277 35.43 -19.35 -4.22
N LEU A 278 35.14 -18.15 -4.74
CA LEU A 278 34.45 -17.05 -4.05
C LEU A 278 32.92 -17.16 -4.23
N PHE A 279 32.20 -17.51 -3.18
CA PHE A 279 30.73 -17.57 -3.15
C PHE A 279 30.19 -16.92 -1.87
N CYS A 280 30.18 -15.60 -1.88
CA CYS A 280 29.74 -14.79 -0.75
C CYS A 280 28.24 -14.44 -0.84
N ILE A 281 27.71 -13.95 0.27
CA ILE A 281 26.38 -13.39 0.42
C ILE A 281 26.22 -12.08 -0.39
N CYS A 282 27.30 -11.34 -0.58
CA CYS A 282 27.30 -10.16 -1.42
C CYS A 282 27.61 -10.50 -2.89
N ASN A 283 27.21 -9.63 -3.81
CA ASN A 283 27.52 -9.78 -5.25
C ASN A 283 28.92 -9.25 -5.64
N LYS A 284 29.79 -8.92 -4.67
CA LYS A 284 31.12 -8.34 -4.95
C LYS A 284 32.11 -9.45 -5.33
N LYS A 285 32.97 -9.22 -6.33
CA LYS A 285 34.02 -10.15 -6.79
C LYS A 285 35.41 -9.86 -6.17
N THR A 286 35.49 -9.02 -5.16
CA THR A 286 36.75 -8.64 -4.50
C THR A 286 37.44 -9.85 -3.86
N MET A 287 38.74 -10.06 -4.11
CA MET A 287 39.52 -11.16 -3.53
C MET A 287 40.24 -10.80 -2.21
N SER A 288 39.92 -9.64 -1.61
CA SER A 288 40.53 -9.19 -0.35
C SER A 288 39.69 -9.59 0.86
N LYS A 289 40.37 -9.89 1.99
CA LYS A 289 39.76 -10.23 3.29
C LYS A 289 38.73 -11.36 3.18
N LEU A 290 39.17 -12.55 2.76
CA LEU A 290 38.32 -13.73 2.60
C LEU A 290 38.51 -14.73 3.75
N ARG A 291 37.44 -15.44 4.12
CA ARG A 291 37.46 -16.59 5.02
C ARG A 291 36.84 -17.80 4.32
N THR A 292 37.42 -18.98 4.50
CA THR A 292 37.02 -20.20 3.82
C THR A 292 36.15 -21.06 4.73
N CYS A 293 34.99 -21.50 4.25
CA CYS A 293 34.13 -22.44 4.97
C CYS A 293 34.78 -23.82 5.03
N GLU A 294 34.79 -24.45 6.21
CA GLU A 294 35.43 -25.76 6.36
C GLU A 294 34.67 -26.90 5.69
N ARG A 295 33.34 -26.80 5.63
CA ARG A 295 32.46 -27.85 5.08
C ARG A 295 32.38 -27.78 3.55
N CYS A 296 32.04 -26.62 2.98
CA CYS A 296 31.85 -26.48 1.53
C CYS A 296 33.05 -25.88 0.78
N LYS A 297 34.11 -25.47 1.49
CA LYS A 297 35.34 -24.87 0.94
C LYS A 297 35.15 -23.57 0.13
N TYR A 298 33.94 -23.01 0.08
CA TYR A 298 33.70 -21.70 -0.51
C TYR A 298 34.29 -20.59 0.35
N GLN A 299 34.85 -19.57 -0.32
CA GLN A 299 35.38 -18.36 0.27
C GLN A 299 34.32 -17.27 0.34
N GLN A 300 34.31 -16.50 1.42
CA GLN A 300 33.38 -15.41 1.67
C GLN A 300 34.11 -14.19 2.25
N HIS A 301 33.66 -12.98 1.98
CA HIS A 301 34.26 -11.78 2.58
C HIS A 301 34.06 -11.80 4.09
N ILE A 302 35.14 -11.62 4.86
CA ILE A 302 35.14 -11.52 6.32
C ILE A 302 34.11 -10.49 6.77
N ASN A 303 34.12 -9.31 6.15
CA ASN A 303 33.16 -8.26 6.49
C ASN A 303 31.70 -8.68 6.25
N CYS A 304 31.41 -9.60 5.34
CA CYS A 304 30.04 -10.04 5.07
C CYS A 304 29.54 -11.11 6.03
N VAL A 305 30.42 -11.75 6.80
CA VAL A 305 30.12 -12.92 7.63
C VAL A 305 30.70 -12.84 9.05
N ASN A 306 31.36 -11.73 9.39
CA ASN A 306 31.94 -11.47 10.69
C ASN A 306 31.81 -9.96 10.98
N ARG A 307 31.11 -9.58 12.04
CA ARG A 307 31.13 -8.22 12.57
C ARG A 307 31.09 -8.27 14.08
N PHE A 308 31.90 -7.40 14.69
CA PHE A 308 32.05 -7.07 16.11
C PHE A 308 33.23 -7.76 16.82
N ASP A 309 34.24 -6.92 17.11
CA ASP A 309 35.26 -6.95 18.15
C ASP A 309 35.39 -8.23 18.98
N LEU A 310 36.16 -9.19 18.45
CA LEU A 310 36.82 -10.20 19.26
C LEU A 310 38.30 -10.24 18.84
N GLU A 311 39.05 -9.27 19.33
CA GLU A 311 40.48 -9.48 19.56
C GLU A 311 40.62 -10.60 20.61
N GLY A 312 40.80 -11.85 20.17
CA GLY A 312 41.21 -12.94 21.06
C GLY A 312 40.41 -14.25 21.03
N ILE A 313 39.35 -14.39 20.23
CA ILE A 313 38.76 -15.71 19.95
C ILE A 313 39.17 -16.12 18.54
N GLU A 314 40.26 -16.87 18.43
CA GLU A 314 40.57 -17.64 17.22
C GLU A 314 39.46 -18.68 17.04
N GLU A 315 38.38 -18.31 16.34
CA GLU A 315 37.41 -19.29 15.85
C GLU A 315 38.15 -20.22 14.88
N SER A 316 38.60 -21.37 15.39
CA SER A 316 39.37 -22.37 14.64
C SER A 316 38.59 -22.95 13.47
N HIS A 317 37.26 -22.83 13.46
CA HIS A 317 36.36 -23.46 12.47
C HIS A 317 35.26 -22.50 11.99
N TYR A 318 35.28 -22.12 10.71
CA TYR A 318 34.26 -21.27 10.09
C TYR A 318 33.26 -22.07 9.24
N LEU A 319 31.96 -21.84 9.46
CA LEU A 319 30.88 -22.38 8.64
C LEU A 319 30.09 -21.24 7.99
N CYS A 320 29.79 -21.38 6.70
CA CYS A 320 28.96 -20.43 5.96
C CYS A 320 27.47 -20.56 6.34
N PRO A 321 26.61 -19.55 6.06
CA PRO A 321 25.19 -19.59 6.40
C PRO A 321 24.45 -20.84 5.90
N SER A 322 24.75 -21.30 4.68
CA SER A 322 24.14 -22.51 4.13
C SER A 322 24.60 -23.78 4.85
N CYS A 323 25.89 -23.87 5.22
CA CYS A 323 26.40 -25.01 5.97
C CYS A 323 25.87 -25.04 7.40
N TRP A 324 25.73 -23.88 8.05
CA TRP A 324 25.06 -23.76 9.35
C TRP A 324 23.62 -24.28 9.27
N TYR A 325 22.83 -23.80 8.32
CA TYR A 325 21.46 -24.24 8.13
C TYR A 325 21.33 -25.76 7.95
N ILE A 326 22.23 -26.37 7.17
CA ILE A 326 22.22 -27.83 6.96
C ILE A 326 22.57 -28.56 8.26
N THR A 327 23.58 -28.09 9.00
CA THR A 327 23.96 -28.68 10.29
C THR A 327 22.81 -28.58 11.30
N THR A 328 22.13 -27.44 11.35
CA THR A 328 21.05 -27.19 12.32
C THR A 328 19.69 -27.72 11.89
N LYS A 329 19.59 -28.39 10.75
CA LYS A 329 18.32 -28.98 10.26
C LYS A 329 17.86 -30.14 11.16
N ASN A 330 18.81 -30.89 11.72
CA ASN A 330 18.51 -32.06 12.56
C ASN A 330 18.57 -31.75 14.06
N ALA A 331 19.43 -30.81 14.47
CA ALA A 331 19.57 -30.40 15.87
C ALA A 331 19.90 -28.89 15.94
N LEU A 332 19.05 -28.11 16.61
CA LEU A 332 19.24 -26.68 16.80
C LEU A 332 20.35 -26.38 17.81
N LEU A 333 21.03 -25.24 17.66
CA LEU A 333 22.02 -24.80 18.65
C LEU A 333 21.32 -24.33 19.92
N GLN A 334 21.50 -25.07 21.01
CA GLN A 334 20.93 -24.72 22.31
C GLN A 334 21.65 -23.50 22.89
N ALA A 335 20.91 -22.41 23.13
CA ALA A 335 21.44 -21.18 23.70
C ALA A 335 20.84 -20.91 25.08
N ALA A 336 21.65 -20.31 25.97
CA ALA A 336 21.17 -19.75 27.25
C ALA A 336 20.57 -18.33 27.08
N THR A 337 20.60 -17.80 25.86
CA THR A 337 20.24 -16.43 25.52
C THR A 337 18.73 -16.17 25.59
N THR A 338 18.36 -15.01 26.16
CA THR A 338 17.00 -14.46 26.10
C THR A 338 16.85 -13.53 24.90
N PHE A 339 15.90 -13.83 24.01
CA PHE A 339 15.59 -13.04 22.83
C PHE A 339 14.41 -12.11 23.10
N ILE A 340 14.64 -10.80 23.09
CA ILE A 340 13.62 -9.78 23.39
C ILE A 340 13.28 -9.00 22.11
N VAL A 341 12.01 -8.94 21.78
CA VAL A 341 11.46 -8.18 20.66
C VAL A 341 10.68 -7.00 21.21
N THR A 342 10.99 -5.79 20.75
CA THR A 342 10.40 -4.55 21.27
C THR A 342 9.98 -3.59 20.14
N PRO A 343 9.08 -2.64 20.37
CA PRO A 343 8.95 -1.47 19.52
C PRO A 343 10.27 -0.69 19.44
N ASN A 344 10.63 -0.18 18.26
CA ASN A 344 11.87 0.56 18.05
C ASN A 344 12.03 1.76 19.00
N THR A 345 10.92 2.39 19.41
CA THR A 345 10.90 3.54 20.31
C THR A 345 11.36 3.23 21.74
N ILE A 346 11.26 1.98 22.20
CA ILE A 346 11.59 1.57 23.58
C ILE A 346 12.79 0.62 23.67
N LYS A 347 13.43 0.30 22.55
CA LYS A 347 14.62 -0.56 22.50
C LYS A 347 15.78 -0.01 23.33
N THR A 348 16.06 1.29 23.21
CA THR A 348 17.09 1.97 24.01
C THR A 348 16.73 2.03 25.49
N GLN A 349 15.44 2.10 25.82
CA GLN A 349 14.95 2.03 27.20
C GLN A 349 15.27 0.66 27.81
N TRP A 350 15.04 -0.45 27.10
CA TRP A 350 15.43 -1.79 27.59
C TRP A 350 16.91 -1.90 27.93
N LEU A 351 17.80 -1.35 27.08
CA LEU A 351 19.24 -1.30 27.36
C LEU A 351 19.55 -0.49 28.62
N ALA A 352 18.90 0.66 28.81
CA ALA A 352 19.07 1.48 30.00
C ALA A 352 18.58 0.78 31.27
N GLU A 353 17.44 0.10 31.20
CA GLU A 353 16.83 -0.65 32.32
C GLU A 353 17.71 -1.84 32.75
N ILE A 354 18.22 -2.64 31.80
CA ILE A 354 19.16 -3.74 32.07
C ILE A 354 20.41 -3.21 32.79
N ASN A 355 21.01 -2.13 32.28
CA ASN A 355 22.21 -1.52 32.85
C ASN A 355 21.97 -0.89 34.23
N ARG A 356 20.76 -0.37 34.48
CA ARG A 356 20.38 0.26 35.73
C ARG A 356 20.10 -0.77 36.83
N HIS A 357 19.43 -1.86 36.49
CA HIS A 357 18.82 -2.78 37.44
C HIS A 357 19.61 -4.06 37.71
N ILE A 358 20.56 -4.43 36.84
CA ILE A 358 21.35 -5.65 36.99
C ILE A 358 22.86 -5.30 37.09
N ARG A 359 23.57 -5.75 38.14
CA ARG A 359 25.03 -5.60 38.28
C ARG A 359 25.75 -6.85 38.84
N PRO A 360 26.81 -7.38 38.20
CA PRO A 360 27.36 -6.96 36.90
C PRO A 360 26.32 -7.13 35.78
N THR A 361 26.36 -6.26 34.78
CA THR A 361 25.35 -6.16 33.73
C THR A 361 25.38 -7.39 32.81
N LEU A 362 24.22 -7.80 32.30
CA LEU A 362 24.11 -8.86 31.29
C LEU A 362 24.80 -8.44 29.98
N LYS A 363 25.38 -9.39 29.25
CA LYS A 363 25.92 -9.15 27.90
C LYS A 363 24.75 -9.03 26.92
N VAL A 364 24.47 -7.81 26.48
CA VAL A 364 23.38 -7.53 25.54
C VAL A 364 23.90 -7.29 24.12
N PHE A 365 23.32 -7.99 23.14
CA PHE A 365 23.55 -7.75 21.72
C PHE A 365 22.37 -7.04 21.08
N ASP A 366 22.63 -5.92 20.40
CA ASP A 366 21.62 -5.17 19.65
C ASP A 366 21.54 -5.67 18.20
N TYR A 367 20.49 -6.44 17.89
CA TYR A 367 20.24 -6.98 16.55
C TYR A 367 19.53 -5.92 15.68
N ASN A 368 20.29 -5.26 14.80
CA ASN A 368 19.85 -4.14 13.95
C ASN A 368 20.06 -4.38 12.45
N GLU A 369 19.31 -3.66 11.62
CA GLU A 369 19.35 -3.69 10.15
C GLU A 369 20.67 -3.27 9.50
N PHE A 370 21.55 -2.55 10.18
CA PHE A 370 22.92 -2.30 9.67
C PHE A 370 23.73 -3.59 9.52
N ALA A 371 23.20 -4.73 9.97
CA ALA A 371 23.63 -6.10 9.65
C ALA A 371 23.21 -6.59 8.24
N ALA A 372 22.47 -5.81 7.44
CA ALA A 372 22.15 -6.15 6.05
C ALA A 372 23.39 -6.31 5.14
N ALA A 373 24.57 -5.87 5.60
CA ALA A 373 25.85 -6.19 4.96
C ALA A 373 26.55 -7.41 5.60
N ASN A 374 26.26 -7.77 6.85
CA ASN A 374 27.10 -8.62 7.70
C ASN A 374 26.25 -9.67 8.46
N TRP A 375 26.32 -10.94 8.03
CA TRP A 375 25.69 -12.07 8.71
C TRP A 375 26.46 -12.41 10.00
N ILE A 376 25.74 -12.72 11.08
CA ILE A 376 26.30 -13.13 12.38
C ILE A 376 26.15 -14.65 12.57
N SER A 377 27.16 -15.30 13.15
CA SER A 377 27.09 -16.73 13.38
C SER A 377 26.16 -17.07 14.56
N PRO A 378 25.38 -18.17 14.49
CA PRO A 378 24.58 -18.65 15.61
C PRO A 378 25.41 -18.86 16.88
N GLN A 379 26.66 -19.31 16.72
CA GLN A 379 27.59 -19.51 17.83
C GLN A 379 27.95 -18.19 18.53
N GLN A 380 28.18 -17.11 17.77
CA GLN A 380 28.42 -15.78 18.34
C GLN A 380 27.18 -15.26 19.08
N LEU A 381 25.99 -15.41 18.50
CA LEU A 381 24.74 -15.02 19.15
C LEU A 381 24.53 -15.75 20.48
N ALA A 382 24.91 -17.02 20.56
CA ALA A 382 24.81 -17.83 21.78
C ALA A 382 25.73 -17.36 22.93
N THR A 383 26.75 -16.53 22.65
CA THR A 383 27.65 -15.99 23.68
C THR A 383 27.06 -14.85 24.50
N TYR A 384 25.97 -14.24 24.02
CA TYR A 384 25.28 -13.15 24.69
C TYR A 384 24.17 -13.68 25.60
N ASP A 385 23.95 -12.99 26.72
CA ASP A 385 22.89 -13.33 27.67
C ASP A 385 21.52 -12.84 27.14
N VAL A 386 21.50 -11.69 26.47
CA VAL A 386 20.30 -11.08 25.91
C VAL A 386 20.56 -10.63 24.47
N VAL A 387 19.66 -10.98 23.55
CA VAL A 387 19.63 -10.44 22.19
C VAL A 387 18.38 -9.58 22.05
N LEU A 388 18.56 -8.31 21.74
CA LEU A 388 17.50 -7.32 21.66
C LEU A 388 17.25 -6.92 20.19
N THR A 389 16.00 -7.02 19.75
CA THR A 389 15.59 -6.68 18.38
C THR A 389 14.30 -5.85 18.37
N ASP A 390 13.91 -5.38 17.19
CA ASP A 390 12.63 -4.72 16.98
C ASP A 390 11.73 -5.42 15.95
N TYR A 391 10.43 -5.14 16.03
CA TYR A 391 9.42 -5.71 15.13
C TYR A 391 9.64 -5.38 13.65
N SER A 392 10.28 -4.24 13.34
CA SER A 392 10.54 -3.84 11.96
C SER A 392 11.63 -4.73 11.35
N VAL A 393 12.66 -5.09 12.13
CA VAL A 393 13.70 -6.02 11.71
C VAL A 393 13.09 -7.41 11.42
N LEU A 394 12.30 -7.96 12.34
CA LEU A 394 11.65 -9.27 12.14
C LEU A 394 10.72 -9.31 10.92
N ARG A 395 10.04 -8.20 10.61
CA ARG A 395 9.17 -8.09 9.42
C ARG A 395 9.91 -8.37 8.12
N ARG A 396 11.19 -8.02 8.04
CA ARG A 396 12.06 -8.25 6.87
C ARG A 396 12.79 -9.58 6.95
N GLU A 397 13.14 -10.01 8.16
CA GLU A 397 13.84 -11.28 8.40
C GLU A 397 13.09 -12.49 7.82
N ILE A 398 11.75 -12.42 7.76
CA ILE A 398 10.93 -13.49 7.16
C ILE A 398 11.31 -13.85 5.73
N TYR A 399 11.80 -12.89 4.93
CA TYR A 399 12.22 -13.14 3.54
C TYR A 399 13.55 -13.92 3.44
N HIS A 400 14.27 -14.03 4.56
CA HIS A 400 15.49 -14.82 4.71
C HIS A 400 15.21 -16.22 5.29
N THR A 401 13.95 -16.62 5.43
CA THR A 401 13.55 -17.97 5.87
C THR A 401 13.48 -18.95 4.69
N SER A 402 13.65 -20.23 4.96
CA SER A 402 13.56 -21.28 3.93
C SER A 402 12.15 -21.43 3.34
N ALA A 403 11.09 -21.03 4.06
CA ALA A 403 9.70 -21.11 3.59
C ALA A 403 9.39 -20.10 2.47
N TYR A 404 10.07 -18.95 2.42
CA TYR A 404 9.91 -17.95 1.36
C TYR A 404 10.87 -18.18 0.20
N VAL A 405 10.80 -19.35 -0.46
CA VAL A 405 11.47 -19.58 -1.75
C VAL A 405 10.54 -19.07 -2.85
N SER A 406 10.94 -18.03 -3.58
CA SER A 406 10.28 -17.73 -4.84
C SER A 406 10.59 -18.87 -5.82
N GLU A 407 9.61 -19.71 -6.15
CA GLU A 407 9.71 -20.77 -7.16
C GLU A 407 10.00 -20.28 -8.59
N ARG A 408 10.31 -18.99 -8.77
CA ARG A 408 10.88 -18.49 -10.02
C ARG A 408 12.25 -19.11 -10.21
N VAL A 409 12.28 -20.24 -10.88
CA VAL A 409 13.50 -20.85 -11.45
C VAL A 409 14.07 -19.81 -12.41
N THR A 410 15.01 -19.01 -11.94
CA THR A 410 15.75 -18.10 -12.80
C THR A 410 16.48 -18.96 -13.83
N ARG A 411 16.30 -18.69 -15.13
CA ARG A 411 17.08 -19.33 -16.22
C ARG A 411 18.58 -19.24 -15.96
N ASN A 412 18.99 -18.22 -15.19
CA ASN A 412 20.37 -18.00 -14.79
C ASN A 412 20.70 -18.59 -13.44
N GLU A 413 21.94 -19.05 -13.40
CA GLU A 413 22.63 -19.65 -12.29
C GLU A 413 22.84 -18.66 -11.13
N GLN A 414 22.53 -19.06 -9.87
CA GLN A 414 22.56 -18.18 -8.70
C GLN A 414 23.95 -17.55 -8.49
N ARG A 415 24.04 -16.21 -8.51
CA ARG A 415 25.32 -15.46 -8.49
C ARG A 415 25.91 -15.23 -7.09
N SER A 416 25.11 -15.35 -6.04
CA SER A 416 25.54 -15.15 -4.64
C SER A 416 24.81 -16.09 -3.68
N MET A 417 25.43 -16.35 -2.53
CA MET A 417 24.86 -17.20 -1.49
C MET A 417 23.62 -16.55 -0.88
N ARG A 418 22.57 -17.33 -0.67
CA ARG A 418 21.35 -16.85 -0.01
C ARG A 418 21.64 -16.52 1.46
N ARG A 419 21.16 -15.35 1.92
CA ARG A 419 21.07 -15.02 3.35
C ARG A 419 20.00 -15.88 3.99
N LEU A 420 20.40 -16.76 4.90
CA LEU A 420 19.50 -17.51 5.77
C LEU A 420 19.55 -16.90 7.17
N SER A 421 18.38 -16.72 7.77
CA SER A 421 18.25 -16.11 9.10
C SER A 421 18.95 -16.97 10.16
N PRO A 422 19.93 -16.42 10.90
CA PRO A 422 20.57 -17.14 12.01
C PRO A 422 19.60 -17.37 13.18
N LEU A 423 18.53 -16.58 13.30
CA LEU A 423 17.56 -16.65 14.39
C LEU A 423 16.78 -17.97 14.45
N LEU A 424 16.67 -18.66 13.31
CA LEU A 424 15.99 -19.96 13.19
C LEU A 424 16.94 -21.16 13.40
N MET A 425 18.23 -20.91 13.56
CA MET A 425 19.25 -21.95 13.74
C MET A 425 19.56 -22.21 15.22
N MET A 426 18.92 -21.45 16.11
CA MET A 426 19.11 -21.48 17.55
C MET A 426 17.82 -21.87 18.26
N GLU A 427 17.95 -22.64 19.33
CA GLU A 427 16.91 -22.86 20.31
C GLU A 427 17.11 -21.86 21.46
N TRP A 428 16.29 -20.81 21.45
CA TRP A 428 16.33 -19.74 22.43
C TRP A 428 15.87 -20.26 23.80
N TRP A 429 16.56 -19.85 24.87
CA TRP A 429 16.10 -20.17 26.23
C TRP A 429 14.74 -19.52 26.50
N ARG A 430 14.61 -18.25 26.09
CA ARG A 430 13.40 -17.48 26.27
C ARG A 430 13.19 -16.51 25.11
N VAL A 431 11.97 -16.44 24.58
CA VAL A 431 11.55 -15.40 23.63
C VAL A 431 10.51 -14.52 24.32
N CYS A 432 10.76 -13.23 24.37
CA CYS A 432 9.87 -12.23 24.99
C CYS A 432 9.43 -11.21 23.95
N LEU A 433 8.12 -11.08 23.76
CA LEU A 433 7.52 -10.04 22.93
C LEU A 433 7.00 -8.93 23.83
N ASP A 434 7.62 -7.76 23.79
CA ASP A 434 7.13 -6.59 24.51
C ASP A 434 6.17 -5.78 23.63
N GLU A 435 5.06 -5.31 24.20
CA GLU A 435 3.91 -4.79 23.47
C GLU A 435 3.39 -5.78 22.40
N ALA A 436 3.13 -7.02 22.86
CA ALA A 436 2.70 -8.13 22.02
C ALA A 436 1.43 -7.85 21.18
N GLN A 437 0.65 -6.80 21.49
CA GLN A 437 -0.45 -6.33 20.65
C GLN A 437 -0.01 -5.97 19.21
N MET A 438 1.29 -5.70 18.99
CA MET A 438 1.83 -5.48 17.65
C MET A 438 1.83 -6.73 16.75
N VAL A 439 1.58 -7.92 17.31
CA VAL A 439 1.67 -9.23 16.64
C VAL A 439 0.30 -9.93 16.53
N GLU A 440 -0.80 -9.27 16.93
CA GLU A 440 -2.16 -9.86 17.01
C GLU A 440 -2.68 -10.42 15.70
N SER A 441 -2.40 -9.75 14.57
CA SER A 441 -2.91 -10.22 13.29
C SER A 441 -2.16 -11.46 12.81
N ASN A 442 -2.87 -12.60 12.78
CA ASN A 442 -2.38 -13.89 12.24
C ASN A 442 -1.80 -13.79 10.80
N ALA A 443 -2.19 -12.76 10.04
CA ALA A 443 -1.74 -12.50 8.68
C ALA A 443 -0.45 -11.64 8.57
N SER A 444 0.07 -11.07 9.67
CA SER A 444 1.26 -10.23 9.58
C SER A 444 2.53 -11.06 9.36
N ASN A 445 3.44 -10.56 8.52
CA ASN A 445 4.78 -11.12 8.36
C ASN A 445 5.53 -11.24 9.70
N VAL A 446 5.29 -10.32 10.64
CA VAL A 446 5.89 -10.36 11.97
C VAL A 446 5.37 -11.56 12.76
N ALA A 447 4.05 -11.77 12.81
CA ALA A 447 3.45 -12.94 13.46
C ALA A 447 3.89 -14.26 12.81
N ALA A 448 4.06 -14.29 11.49
CA ALA A 448 4.58 -15.46 10.80
C ALA A 448 6.06 -15.75 11.12
N MET A 449 6.91 -14.72 11.27
CA MET A 449 8.32 -14.89 11.66
C MET A 449 8.45 -15.34 13.12
N VAL A 450 7.73 -14.68 14.03
CA VAL A 450 7.79 -14.92 15.47
C VAL A 450 7.30 -16.34 15.83
N ARG A 451 6.29 -16.86 15.13
CA ARG A 451 5.84 -18.26 15.29
C ARG A 451 6.90 -19.29 14.88
N GLN A 452 7.81 -18.94 13.97
CA GLN A 452 8.88 -19.84 13.52
C GLN A 452 10.10 -19.85 14.45
N LEU A 453 10.24 -18.88 15.36
CA LEU A 453 11.37 -18.82 16.29
C LEU A 453 11.36 -20.02 17.24
N PRO A 454 12.40 -20.87 17.28
CA PRO A 454 12.47 -22.01 18.20
C PRO A 454 12.81 -21.55 19.62
N ALA A 455 11.96 -21.84 20.59
CA ALA A 455 12.16 -21.37 21.97
C ALA A 455 11.57 -22.35 22.99
N ILE A 456 12.23 -22.45 24.14
CA ILE A 456 11.76 -23.23 25.30
C ILE A 456 10.68 -22.43 26.05
N ASN A 457 11.02 -21.21 26.50
CA ASN A 457 10.10 -20.35 27.23
C ASN A 457 9.57 -19.22 26.32
N ARG A 458 8.25 -19.04 26.22
CA ARG A 458 7.64 -18.00 25.38
C ARG A 458 6.81 -17.03 26.21
N TRP A 459 7.16 -15.75 26.18
CA TRP A 459 6.45 -14.70 26.91
C TRP A 459 5.88 -13.65 25.98
N ALA A 460 4.57 -13.45 26.04
CA ALA A 460 3.90 -12.28 25.47
C ALA A 460 3.64 -11.25 26.58
N VAL A 461 4.28 -10.10 26.48
CA VAL A 461 4.19 -9.01 27.46
C VAL A 461 3.41 -7.87 26.83
N THR A 462 2.27 -7.47 27.40
CA THR A 462 1.40 -6.45 26.81
C THR A 462 0.62 -5.68 27.88
N GLY A 463 0.37 -4.39 27.66
CA GLY A 463 -0.57 -3.62 28.48
C GLY A 463 -2.04 -3.84 28.14
N THR A 464 -2.33 -4.30 26.93
CA THR A 464 -3.68 -4.38 26.35
C THR A 464 -3.76 -5.61 25.45
N PRO A 465 -3.99 -6.81 26.01
CA PRO A 465 -4.02 -8.05 25.24
C PRO A 465 -5.26 -8.19 24.32
N ILE A 466 -6.27 -7.34 24.51
CA ILE A 466 -7.49 -7.26 23.71
C ILE A 466 -7.59 -5.83 23.20
N HIS A 467 -7.37 -5.59 21.91
CA HIS A 467 -7.43 -4.25 21.31
C HIS A 467 -8.68 -4.07 20.44
N ARG A 468 -8.98 -5.04 19.57
CA ARG A 468 -10.05 -4.96 18.56
C ARG A 468 -11.14 -5.99 18.76
N SER A 469 -10.81 -7.20 19.18
CA SER A 469 -11.79 -8.21 19.58
C SER A 469 -11.14 -9.24 20.49
N ILE A 470 -11.95 -10.06 21.16
CA ILE A 470 -11.45 -11.16 21.99
C ILE A 470 -10.58 -12.12 21.17
N ASP A 471 -10.76 -12.18 19.84
CA ASP A 471 -9.92 -12.99 18.93
C ASP A 471 -8.44 -12.60 18.91
N ASP A 472 -8.08 -11.39 19.35
CA ASP A 472 -6.68 -10.99 19.50
C ASP A 472 -5.94 -11.93 20.47
N LEU A 473 -6.64 -12.46 21.49
CA LEU A 473 -6.10 -13.48 22.41
C LEU A 473 -5.71 -14.76 21.67
N ARG A 474 -6.44 -15.15 20.61
CA ARG A 474 -6.12 -16.35 19.84
C ARG A 474 -4.72 -16.25 19.24
N GLY A 475 -4.37 -15.10 18.66
CA GLY A 475 -3.04 -14.88 18.09
C GLY A 475 -1.92 -14.97 19.15
N LEU A 476 -2.17 -14.44 20.35
CA LEU A 476 -1.24 -14.54 21.47
C LEU A 476 -1.09 -15.98 22.00
N LEU A 477 -2.20 -16.72 22.08
CA LEU A 477 -2.21 -18.13 22.48
C LEU A 477 -1.48 -19.00 21.45
N GLU A 478 -1.66 -18.75 20.15
CA GLU A 478 -0.92 -19.43 19.09
C GLU A 478 0.59 -19.16 19.20
N PHE A 479 0.99 -17.93 19.54
CA PHE A 479 2.40 -17.58 19.71
C PHE A 479 3.07 -18.34 20.87
N ILE A 480 2.43 -18.40 22.04
CA ILE A 480 2.98 -19.14 23.18
C ILE A 480 2.99 -20.66 22.96
N GLY A 481 2.42 -21.14 21.85
CA GLY A 481 2.37 -22.55 21.47
C GLY A 481 1.11 -23.28 21.96
N PHE A 482 0.10 -22.55 22.42
CA PHE A 482 -1.12 -23.12 22.98
C PHE A 482 -2.19 -23.34 21.89
N ASN A 483 -1.87 -24.22 20.93
CA ASN A 483 -2.69 -24.44 19.73
C ASN A 483 -3.78 -25.50 19.91
N GLU A 484 -3.57 -26.47 20.80
CA GLU A 484 -4.40 -27.68 20.89
C GLU A 484 -5.86 -27.42 21.31
N PRO A 485 -6.19 -26.61 22.34
CA PRO A 485 -7.58 -26.29 22.66
C PRO A 485 -8.23 -25.30 21.67
N LEU A 486 -7.42 -24.65 20.82
CA LEU A 486 -7.87 -23.80 19.71
C LEU A 486 -8.11 -24.58 18.42
N THR A 487 -7.76 -25.87 18.41
CA THR A 487 -7.89 -26.75 17.26
C THR A 487 -9.00 -27.76 17.55
N PRO A 488 -10.14 -27.72 16.83
CA PRO A 488 -10.45 -26.97 15.61
C PRO A 488 -10.87 -25.50 15.85
N THR A 489 -10.76 -24.65 14.81
CA THR A 489 -11.12 -23.21 14.83
C THR A 489 -12.51 -22.91 15.43
N SER A 490 -13.47 -23.84 15.36
CA SER A 490 -14.79 -23.70 15.97
C SER A 490 -14.77 -23.71 17.51
N ALA A 491 -13.80 -24.37 18.14
CA ALA A 491 -13.68 -24.46 19.60
C ALA A 491 -13.52 -23.09 20.26
N TRP A 492 -12.71 -22.21 19.63
CA TRP A 492 -12.51 -20.84 20.10
C TRP A 492 -13.81 -20.03 20.10
N LYS A 493 -14.62 -20.17 19.03
CA LYS A 493 -15.91 -19.48 18.91
C LYS A 493 -16.88 -19.96 19.99
N THR A 494 -16.96 -21.28 20.24
CA THR A 494 -17.77 -21.86 21.32
C THR A 494 -17.37 -21.33 22.70
N LEU A 495 -16.06 -21.22 22.99
CA LEU A 495 -15.56 -20.69 24.27
C LEU A 495 -15.96 -19.23 24.50
N ILE A 496 -15.86 -18.39 23.47
CA ILE A 496 -16.27 -16.99 23.54
C ILE A 496 -17.78 -16.90 23.72
N ASP A 497 -18.55 -17.65 22.93
CA ASP A 497 -20.01 -17.63 22.98
C ASP A 497 -20.52 -18.11 24.35
N ASP A 498 -19.93 -19.17 24.94
CA ASP A 498 -20.26 -19.62 26.30
C ASP A 498 -20.00 -18.52 27.35
N PHE A 499 -18.84 -17.86 27.28
CA PHE A 499 -18.50 -16.77 28.20
C PHE A 499 -19.51 -15.61 28.11
N VAL A 500 -19.81 -15.14 26.89
CA VAL A 500 -20.75 -14.03 26.67
C VAL A 500 -22.17 -14.40 27.11
N MET A 501 -22.63 -15.62 26.81
CA MET A 501 -23.97 -16.06 27.17
C MET A 501 -24.17 -16.18 28.69
N ARG A 502 -23.20 -16.76 29.40
CA ARG A 502 -23.27 -16.89 30.87
C ARG A 502 -23.18 -15.55 31.59
N GLN A 503 -22.43 -14.59 31.04
CA GLN A 503 -22.36 -13.24 31.60
C GLN A 503 -23.68 -12.48 31.43
N ASN A 504 -24.37 -12.66 30.29
CA ASN A 504 -25.65 -12.00 30.02
C ASN A 504 -26.82 -12.63 30.80
N ALA A 505 -26.73 -13.90 31.18
CA ALA A 505 -27.73 -14.62 31.97
C ALA A 505 -27.71 -14.29 33.48
N ALA A 506 -27.08 -13.17 33.87
CA ALA A 506 -26.87 -12.72 35.25
C ALA A 506 -28.16 -12.29 35.99
N GLY A 507 -29.09 -13.22 36.15
CA GLY A 507 -30.17 -13.18 37.13
C GLY A 507 -29.94 -14.20 38.25
N GLU A 508 -29.75 -15.47 37.91
CA GLU A 508 -29.68 -16.55 38.90
C GLU A 508 -28.88 -17.74 38.33
N CYS A 509 -27.55 -17.69 38.35
CA CYS A 509 -26.78 -18.93 38.26
C CYS A 509 -25.44 -18.81 38.98
N VAL A 510 -25.39 -19.56 40.08
CA VAL A 510 -24.24 -19.97 40.90
C VAL A 510 -22.97 -20.13 40.07
N GLN A 511 -21.87 -19.48 40.48
CA GLN A 511 -20.44 -19.88 40.38
C GLN A 511 -20.06 -21.05 39.42
N ALA A 512 -20.58 -21.06 38.19
CA ALA A 512 -20.42 -22.15 37.26
C ALA A 512 -19.14 -21.92 36.45
N GLU A 513 -18.12 -22.73 36.73
CA GLU A 513 -16.85 -22.92 36.01
C GLU A 513 -16.83 -22.27 34.62
N LEU A 514 -16.35 -21.02 34.57
CA LEU A 514 -16.14 -20.27 33.32
C LEU A 514 -14.92 -20.87 32.62
N THR A 515 -15.18 -21.77 31.67
CA THR A 515 -14.14 -22.55 30.98
C THR A 515 -13.06 -21.67 30.31
N LEU A 516 -13.44 -20.51 29.77
CA LEU A 516 -12.49 -19.54 29.21
C LEU A 516 -11.56 -18.95 30.29
N VAL A 517 -12.10 -18.61 31.47
CA VAL A 517 -11.29 -18.09 32.58
C VAL A 517 -10.36 -19.18 33.12
N ASP A 518 -10.79 -20.44 33.14
CA ASP A 518 -9.95 -21.58 33.53
C ASP A 518 -8.76 -21.80 32.59
N VAL A 519 -8.98 -21.60 31.29
CA VAL A 519 -7.91 -21.60 30.28
C VAL A 519 -6.95 -20.46 30.54
N LEU A 520 -7.47 -19.23 30.60
CA LEU A 520 -6.66 -18.03 30.74
C LEU A 520 -5.90 -17.99 32.07
N GLN A 521 -6.46 -18.50 33.16
CA GLN A 521 -5.76 -18.58 34.46
C GLN A 521 -4.44 -19.36 34.36
N ARG A 522 -4.34 -20.34 33.47
CA ARG A 522 -3.13 -21.17 33.34
C ARG A 522 -2.06 -20.54 32.46
N CYS A 523 -2.43 -19.65 31.55
CA CYS A 523 -1.53 -19.09 30.55
C CYS A 523 -1.39 -17.56 30.60
N MET A 524 -2.24 -16.86 31.35
CA MET A 524 -2.32 -15.40 31.37
C MET A 524 -2.42 -14.85 32.80
N TRP A 525 -1.61 -13.83 33.07
CA TRP A 525 -1.62 -13.05 34.30
C TRP A 525 -2.00 -11.60 34.01
N ARG A 526 -2.93 -11.03 34.78
CA ARG A 526 -3.42 -9.65 34.61
C ARG A 526 -3.62 -8.97 35.96
N THR A 527 -2.95 -7.84 36.13
CA THR A 527 -3.14 -6.91 37.25
C THR A 527 -3.59 -5.55 36.72
N CYS A 528 -4.63 -4.98 37.35
CA CYS A 528 -5.14 -3.63 37.07
C CYS A 528 -4.79 -2.70 38.22
N LYS A 529 -4.50 -1.42 37.93
CA LYS A 529 -4.15 -0.41 38.95
C LYS A 529 -5.23 -0.28 40.02
N SER A 530 -6.50 -0.36 39.63
CA SER A 530 -7.64 -0.30 40.55
C SER A 530 -7.62 -1.37 41.65
N LYS A 531 -6.99 -2.53 41.41
CA LYS A 531 -6.89 -3.61 42.40
C LYS A 531 -5.66 -3.49 43.30
N VAL A 532 -4.64 -2.75 42.88
CA VAL A 532 -3.35 -2.60 43.59
C VAL A 532 -3.07 -1.15 43.97
N ASP A 533 -4.09 -0.30 43.98
CA ASP A 533 -3.97 1.14 44.27
C ASP A 533 -3.29 1.40 45.63
N ALA A 534 -3.66 0.61 46.65
CA ALA A 534 -3.05 0.66 47.97
C ALA A 534 -1.55 0.30 47.98
N GLU A 535 -1.09 -0.51 47.02
CA GLU A 535 0.32 -0.92 46.89
C GLU A 535 1.14 0.06 46.04
N LEU A 536 0.49 0.83 45.14
CA LEU A 536 1.15 1.69 44.15
C LEU A 536 1.62 3.04 44.69
N GLN A 537 1.00 3.56 45.75
CA GLN A 537 1.33 4.86 46.36
C GLN A 537 1.36 6.05 45.35
N ILE A 538 0.51 6.04 44.32
CA ILE A 538 0.44 7.09 43.29
C ILE A 538 -0.57 8.19 43.73
N PRO A 539 -0.30 9.49 43.50
CA PRO A 539 -1.28 10.55 43.76
C PRO A 539 -2.53 10.45 42.85
N PRO A 540 -3.69 10.95 43.28
CA PRO A 540 -4.92 10.91 42.48
C PRO A 540 -4.79 11.72 41.17
N GLN A 541 -5.34 11.18 40.08
CA GLN A 541 -5.36 11.84 38.77
C GLN A 541 -6.42 12.96 38.74
N THR A 542 -6.05 14.14 38.23
CA THR A 542 -6.98 15.27 37.99
C THR A 542 -7.09 15.58 36.50
N GLU A 543 -8.32 15.72 35.98
CA GLU A 543 -8.58 16.13 34.59
C GLU A 543 -9.07 17.60 34.56
N GLN A 544 -8.47 18.43 33.70
CA GLN A 544 -8.89 19.82 33.49
C GLN A 544 -9.22 20.05 32.00
N VAL A 545 -10.47 20.44 31.72
CA VAL A 545 -10.95 20.68 30.35
C VAL A 545 -10.93 22.18 30.04
N HIS A 546 -10.06 22.60 29.12
CA HIS A 546 -9.99 24.00 28.64
C HIS A 546 -10.81 24.19 27.35
N ARG A 547 -11.86 25.02 27.41
CA ARG A 547 -12.70 25.34 26.24
C ARG A 547 -12.14 26.57 25.50
N ILE A 548 -11.73 26.38 24.25
CA ILE A 548 -11.15 27.43 23.38
C ILE A 548 -12.24 28.02 22.47
N ARG A 549 -12.20 29.32 22.20
CA ARG A 549 -13.07 30.00 21.23
C ARG A 549 -12.29 30.32 19.96
N LEU A 550 -12.86 29.98 18.80
CA LEU A 550 -12.31 30.34 17.50
C LEU A 550 -12.36 31.86 17.29
N SER A 551 -11.36 32.41 16.60
CA SER A 551 -11.38 33.80 16.14
C SER A 551 -12.46 34.02 15.07
N ASN A 552 -12.81 35.28 14.78
CA ASN A 552 -13.82 35.61 13.77
C ASN A 552 -13.46 35.05 12.38
N LEU A 553 -12.18 35.10 11.99
CA LEU A 553 -11.70 34.58 10.71
C LEU A 553 -11.76 33.05 10.66
N GLU A 554 -11.29 32.38 11.73
CA GLU A 554 -11.36 30.92 11.83
C GLU A 554 -12.81 30.44 11.87
N LYS A 555 -13.70 31.18 12.52
CA LYS A 555 -15.13 30.87 12.57
C LYS A 555 -15.78 30.99 11.19
N LEU A 556 -15.45 32.04 10.43
CA LEU A 556 -15.94 32.19 9.05
C LEU A 556 -15.49 31.00 8.19
N PHE A 557 -14.19 30.72 8.16
CA PHE A 557 -13.63 29.59 7.44
C PHE A 557 -14.22 28.25 7.89
N TYR A 558 -14.38 28.05 9.20
CA TYR A 558 -14.98 26.84 9.77
C TYR A 558 -16.42 26.65 9.28
N ASN A 559 -17.23 27.71 9.29
CA ASN A 559 -18.62 27.65 8.84
C ASN A 559 -18.72 27.32 7.33
N GLU A 560 -17.87 27.92 6.50
CA GLU A 560 -17.80 27.61 5.06
C GLU A 560 -17.40 26.16 4.82
N GLN A 561 -16.33 25.68 5.49
CA GLN A 561 -15.92 24.28 5.38
C GLN A 561 -16.97 23.32 5.94
N HIS A 562 -17.68 23.70 6.99
CA HIS A 562 -18.78 22.93 7.56
C HIS A 562 -19.90 22.75 6.53
N ALA A 563 -20.34 23.82 5.88
CA ALA A 563 -21.38 23.75 4.85
C ALA A 563 -20.96 22.84 3.68
N LEU A 564 -19.72 22.96 3.20
CA LEU A 564 -19.18 22.09 2.14
C LEU A 564 -19.12 20.61 2.58
N CYS A 565 -18.72 20.36 3.82
CA CYS A 565 -18.65 19.02 4.39
C CYS A 565 -20.04 18.44 4.61
N GLU A 566 -21.03 19.24 4.99
CA GLU A 566 -22.43 18.85 5.12
C GLU A 566 -22.99 18.38 3.77
N SER A 567 -22.84 19.18 2.71
CA SER A 567 -23.29 18.80 1.37
C SER A 567 -22.57 17.55 0.87
N SER A 568 -21.26 17.45 1.10
CA SER A 568 -20.46 16.26 0.73
C SER A 568 -20.92 15.02 1.50
N PHE A 569 -21.18 15.16 2.80
CA PHE A 569 -21.68 14.09 3.65
C PHE A 569 -23.05 13.62 3.19
N GLN A 570 -23.99 14.54 2.96
CA GLN A 570 -25.33 14.22 2.44
C GLN A 570 -25.26 13.53 1.08
N HIS A 571 -24.39 14.00 0.17
CA HIS A 571 -24.20 13.36 -1.13
C HIS A 571 -23.69 11.92 -1.01
N VAL A 572 -22.66 11.68 -0.19
CA VAL A 572 -22.11 10.33 0.05
C VAL A 572 -23.16 9.45 0.75
N LEU A 573 -23.92 10.02 1.68
CA LEU A 573 -25.00 9.32 2.38
C LEU A 573 -26.09 8.90 1.39
N HIS A 574 -26.62 9.80 0.57
CA HIS A 574 -27.64 9.49 -0.43
C HIS A 574 -27.16 8.48 -1.48
N LYS A 575 -25.87 8.56 -1.87
CA LYS A 575 -25.27 7.63 -2.83
C LYS A 575 -25.17 6.20 -2.30
N HIS A 576 -24.90 6.03 -1.00
CA HIS A 576 -24.61 4.71 -0.41
C HIS A 576 -25.74 4.14 0.45
N LEU A 577 -26.63 4.99 1.01
CA LEU A 577 -27.74 4.63 1.88
C LEU A 577 -29.05 5.21 1.33
N GLY A 578 -29.56 4.63 0.25
CA GLY A 578 -30.82 5.03 -0.39
C GLY A 578 -32.09 4.84 0.46
N SER A 579 -32.02 4.29 1.68
CA SER A 579 -33.11 4.23 2.65
C SER A 579 -32.61 4.09 4.11
N ALA A 580 -33.47 4.44 5.07
CA ALA A 580 -33.13 4.57 6.51
C ALA A 580 -32.71 3.26 7.21
N GLU A 581 -32.89 2.09 6.59
CA GLU A 581 -32.58 0.78 7.20
C GLU A 581 -31.10 0.37 7.09
N GLY A 582 -30.28 1.14 6.36
CA GLY A 582 -28.91 0.78 6.01
C GLY A 582 -27.80 1.14 7.01
N ILE A 583 -28.07 1.91 8.07
CA ILE A 583 -27.00 2.43 8.96
C ILE A 583 -26.29 1.32 9.75
N LEU A 584 -27.00 0.25 10.09
CA LEU A 584 -26.45 -0.89 10.84
C LEU A 584 -25.74 -1.92 9.95
N LYS A 585 -25.85 -1.82 8.62
CA LYS A 585 -25.23 -2.73 7.63
C LYS A 585 -24.05 -2.09 6.87
N ILE A 586 -23.54 -0.95 7.33
CA ILE A 586 -22.46 -0.23 6.64
C ILE A 586 -21.13 -0.94 6.85
N SER A 587 -20.49 -1.39 5.77
CA SER A 587 -19.13 -1.94 5.85
C SER A 587 -18.12 -0.90 6.39
N PRO A 588 -17.06 -1.31 7.14
CA PRO A 588 -16.06 -0.38 7.68
C PRO A 588 -15.39 0.52 6.64
N LYS A 589 -15.29 0.03 5.39
CA LYS A 589 -14.75 0.80 4.26
C LYS A 589 -15.69 1.94 3.85
N ILE A 590 -17.00 1.67 3.78
CA ILE A 590 -18.01 2.69 3.45
C ILE A 590 -18.14 3.69 4.62
N MET A 591 -18.11 3.21 5.86
CA MET A 591 -18.09 4.08 7.04
C MET A 591 -16.90 5.05 7.02
N LYS A 592 -15.71 4.58 6.61
CA LYS A 592 -14.53 5.46 6.45
C LYS A 592 -14.74 6.54 5.39
N ILE A 593 -15.46 6.24 4.30
CA ILE A 593 -15.81 7.20 3.25
C ILE A 593 -16.83 8.22 3.78
N ILE A 594 -17.86 7.74 4.50
CA ILE A 594 -18.90 8.57 5.13
C ILE A 594 -18.30 9.53 6.17
N LEU A 595 -17.33 9.07 6.97
CA LEU A 595 -16.68 9.87 8.01
C LEU A 595 -15.54 10.76 7.48
N GLN A 596 -15.17 10.65 6.20
CA GLN A 596 -14.08 11.45 5.62
C GLN A 596 -14.30 12.97 5.75
N PRO A 597 -15.52 13.53 5.56
CA PRO A 597 -15.77 14.97 5.76
C PRO A 597 -15.55 15.42 7.21
N LEU A 598 -15.89 14.59 8.20
CA LEU A 598 -15.67 14.90 9.62
C LEU A 598 -14.19 15.06 9.97
N LEU A 599 -13.31 14.30 9.31
CA LEU A 599 -11.87 14.47 9.49
C LEU A 599 -11.39 15.86 9.05
N LYS A 600 -11.96 16.42 7.97
CA LYS A 600 -11.63 17.76 7.47
C LYS A 600 -12.08 18.86 8.45
N ILE A 601 -13.27 18.70 9.03
CA ILE A 601 -13.78 19.60 10.08
C ILE A 601 -12.88 19.54 11.32
N ARG A 602 -12.54 18.34 11.79
CA ARG A 602 -11.64 18.16 12.95
C ARG A 602 -10.26 18.78 12.73
N GLN A 603 -9.71 18.66 11.52
CA GLN A 603 -8.45 19.30 11.14
C GLN A 603 -8.58 20.83 11.20
N SER A 604 -9.69 21.38 10.71
CA SER A 604 -9.97 22.82 10.70
C SER A 604 -10.15 23.42 12.10
N CYS A 605 -10.58 22.63 13.10
CA CYS A 605 -10.58 23.04 14.51
C CYS A 605 -9.19 23.18 15.12
N ILE A 606 -8.17 22.52 14.55
CA ILE A 606 -6.78 22.57 15.04
C ILE A 606 -6.06 23.73 14.37
N ILE A 607 -5.96 23.67 13.04
CA ILE A 607 -5.38 24.72 12.18
C ILE A 607 -6.14 24.69 10.85
N PRO A 608 -6.52 25.83 10.26
CA PRO A 608 -7.11 25.88 8.93
C PRO A 608 -6.19 25.21 7.88
N VAL A 609 -6.70 24.17 7.21
CA VAL A 609 -5.95 23.41 6.19
C VAL A 609 -6.60 23.58 4.83
N VAL A 610 -5.79 23.95 3.83
CA VAL A 610 -6.19 23.98 2.43
C VAL A 610 -5.35 22.98 1.65
N ASN A 611 -6.00 22.23 0.75
CA ASN A 611 -5.32 21.31 -0.15
C ASN A 611 -4.88 22.09 -1.40
N THR A 612 -3.60 22.40 -1.51
CA THR A 612 -3.03 23.00 -2.73
C THR A 612 -2.64 21.87 -3.69
N GLY A 613 -3.36 21.72 -4.81
CA GLY A 613 -3.02 20.71 -5.81
C GLY A 613 -4.11 20.24 -6.77
N SER A 614 -5.31 20.84 -6.80
CA SER A 614 -6.35 20.49 -7.78
C SER A 614 -6.16 21.16 -9.15
N GLY A 615 -4.91 21.28 -9.60
CA GLY A 615 -4.61 21.61 -11.00
C GLY A 615 -4.87 20.38 -11.88
N GLN A 616 -5.52 20.57 -13.02
CA GLN A 616 -6.14 19.57 -13.90
C GLN A 616 -5.20 18.55 -14.58
N HIS A 617 -4.04 18.19 -14.01
CA HIS A 617 -3.19 17.12 -14.55
C HIS A 617 -3.45 15.78 -13.86
N LYS A 618 -4.44 15.03 -14.39
CA LYS A 618 -4.85 13.69 -13.94
C LYS A 618 -3.80 12.56 -14.11
N GLY A 619 -2.53 12.88 -14.42
CA GLY A 619 -1.49 11.90 -14.76
C GLY A 619 -0.34 11.75 -13.76
N SER A 620 -0.20 12.64 -12.77
CA SER A 620 0.94 12.57 -11.84
C SER A 620 0.47 12.22 -10.43
N SER A 621 1.07 11.18 -9.86
CA SER A 621 0.96 10.75 -8.46
C SER A 621 1.61 11.77 -7.49
N ASN A 622 1.34 13.06 -7.69
CA ASN A 622 1.77 14.10 -6.78
C ASN A 622 0.92 14.04 -5.52
N VAL A 623 1.58 13.71 -4.42
CA VAL A 623 1.04 13.74 -3.06
C VAL A 623 0.35 15.08 -2.84
N GLN A 624 -0.95 15.07 -2.52
CA GLN A 624 -1.69 16.27 -2.15
C GLN A 624 -0.96 16.97 -1.00
N GLN A 625 -0.30 18.09 -1.29
CA GLN A 625 0.35 18.88 -0.25
C GLN A 625 -0.72 19.65 0.53
N LYS A 626 -0.79 19.36 1.83
CA LYS A 626 -1.63 20.10 2.77
C LYS A 626 -0.89 21.35 3.20
N GLN A 627 -1.46 22.51 2.91
CA GLN A 627 -0.96 23.78 3.40
C GLN A 627 -1.71 24.17 4.68
N PHE A 628 -0.95 24.38 5.75
CA PHE A 628 -1.47 24.89 7.02
C PHE A 628 -1.41 26.42 7.00
N LEU A 629 -2.54 27.08 7.19
CA LEU A 629 -2.64 28.54 7.09
C LEU A 629 -2.53 29.19 8.47
N GLN A 630 -1.54 30.08 8.62
CA GLN A 630 -1.49 31.00 9.76
C GLN A 630 -2.56 32.10 9.60
N PRO A 631 -2.93 32.86 10.64
CA PRO A 631 -4.01 33.85 10.55
C PRO A 631 -3.85 34.90 9.43
N LYS A 632 -2.61 35.32 9.13
CA LYS A 632 -2.32 36.24 8.02
C LYS A 632 -2.53 35.59 6.65
N ASP A 633 -2.09 34.34 6.52
CA ASP A 633 -2.24 33.56 5.30
C ASP A 633 -3.70 33.17 5.06
N LEU A 634 -4.46 32.88 6.14
CA LEU A 634 -5.89 32.65 6.10
C LEU A 634 -6.64 33.88 5.58
N HIS A 635 -6.33 35.07 6.08
CA HIS A 635 -6.94 36.30 5.60
C HIS A 635 -6.63 36.55 4.12
N ALA A 636 -5.37 36.36 3.70
CA ALA A 636 -4.98 36.50 2.30
C ALA A 636 -5.69 35.48 1.39
N HIS A 637 -5.81 34.23 1.86
CA HIS A 637 -6.51 33.17 1.16
C HIS A 637 -8.00 33.50 1.00
N LEU A 638 -8.70 33.86 2.08
CA LEU A 638 -10.13 34.23 2.03
C LEU A 638 -10.37 35.43 1.10
N LYS A 639 -9.49 36.43 1.12
CA LYS A 639 -9.56 37.57 0.20
C LYS A 639 -9.42 37.12 -1.25
N SER A 640 -8.41 36.31 -1.57
CA SER A 640 -8.21 35.80 -2.93
C SER A 640 -9.35 34.91 -3.42
N THR A 641 -9.92 34.07 -2.55
CA THR A 641 -11.06 33.21 -2.87
C THR A 641 -12.29 34.06 -3.18
N ASN A 642 -12.59 35.06 -2.34
CA ASN A 642 -13.71 35.98 -2.60
C ASN A 642 -13.50 36.78 -3.89
N GLU A 643 -12.29 37.26 -4.17
CA GLU A 643 -11.99 37.95 -5.43
C GLU A 643 -12.23 37.04 -6.65
N LEU A 644 -11.90 35.75 -6.57
CA LEU A 644 -12.15 34.78 -7.63
C LEU A 644 -13.64 34.47 -7.81
N GLU A 645 -14.38 34.31 -6.71
CA GLU A 645 -15.83 34.09 -6.74
C GLU A 645 -16.55 35.29 -7.35
N CYS A 646 -16.23 36.52 -6.93
CA CYS A 646 -16.81 37.72 -7.54
C CYS A 646 -16.49 37.83 -9.04
N LYS A 647 -15.26 37.50 -9.47
CA LYS A 647 -14.90 37.45 -10.90
C LYS A 647 -15.72 36.40 -11.66
N SER A 648 -15.94 35.23 -11.06
CA SER A 648 -16.76 34.17 -11.66
C SER A 648 -18.22 34.59 -11.83
N GLU A 649 -18.83 35.20 -10.81
CA GLU A 649 -20.21 35.70 -10.88
C GLU A 649 -20.36 36.82 -11.90
N LEU A 650 -19.42 37.78 -11.93
CA LEU A 650 -19.43 38.85 -12.94
C LEU A 650 -19.28 38.31 -14.36
N ARG A 651 -18.46 37.27 -14.57
CA ARG A 651 -18.35 36.59 -15.87
C ARG A 651 -19.69 35.98 -16.28
N THR A 652 -20.37 35.29 -15.36
CA THR A 652 -21.69 34.69 -15.61
C THR A 652 -22.74 35.76 -15.95
N MET A 653 -22.76 36.87 -15.22
CA MET A 653 -23.65 38.00 -15.50
C MET A 653 -23.37 38.62 -16.88
N ALA A 654 -22.11 38.94 -17.20
CA ALA A 654 -21.74 39.53 -18.49
C ALA A 654 -22.02 38.58 -19.66
N SER A 655 -21.73 37.29 -19.51
CA SER A 655 -22.06 36.26 -20.51
C SER A 655 -23.56 36.13 -20.73
N SER A 656 -24.36 36.22 -19.66
CA SER A 656 -25.84 36.17 -19.75
C SER A 656 -26.40 37.34 -20.54
N TYR A 657 -25.91 38.56 -20.31
CA TYR A 657 -26.30 39.73 -21.09
C TYR A 657 -25.89 39.62 -22.57
N ASN A 658 -24.68 39.13 -22.87
CA ASN A 658 -24.25 38.88 -24.25
C ASN A 658 -25.12 37.80 -24.94
N GLY A 659 -25.47 36.73 -24.23
CA GLY A 659 -26.38 35.69 -24.73
C GLY A 659 -27.79 36.21 -25.01
N MET A 660 -28.36 37.01 -24.10
CA MET A 660 -29.65 37.67 -24.32
C MET A 660 -29.62 38.61 -25.52
N ALA A 661 -28.55 39.40 -25.66
CA ALA A 661 -28.38 40.31 -26.79
C ALA A 661 -28.34 39.55 -28.12
N ALA A 662 -27.63 38.41 -28.18
CA ALA A 662 -27.59 37.55 -29.37
C ALA A 662 -28.97 37.01 -29.75
N ILE A 663 -29.81 36.62 -28.79
CA ILE A 663 -31.18 36.17 -29.06
C ILE A 663 -32.05 37.29 -29.64
N TYR A 664 -31.97 38.50 -29.08
CA TYR A 664 -32.69 39.66 -29.65
C TYR A 664 -32.19 40.03 -31.04
N PHE A 665 -30.90 39.82 -31.29
CA PHE A 665 -30.28 39.98 -32.61
C PHE A 665 -30.87 39.00 -33.63
N ILE A 666 -31.02 37.71 -33.27
CA ILE A 666 -31.67 36.68 -34.11
C ILE A 666 -33.13 37.06 -34.41
N LYS A 667 -33.85 37.61 -33.42
CA LYS A 667 -35.25 38.06 -33.58
C LYS A 667 -35.41 39.36 -34.40
N GLY A 668 -34.31 39.95 -34.90
CA GLY A 668 -34.33 41.20 -35.67
C GLY A 668 -34.62 42.46 -34.83
N ASN A 669 -34.62 42.38 -33.49
CA ASN A 669 -34.81 43.52 -32.61
C ASN A 669 -33.46 44.08 -32.13
N TYR A 670 -32.81 44.84 -33.01
CA TYR A 670 -31.46 45.35 -32.78
C TYR A 670 -31.37 46.38 -31.64
N GLU A 671 -32.43 47.16 -31.37
CA GLU A 671 -32.42 48.17 -30.31
C GLU A 671 -32.29 47.53 -28.91
N GLN A 672 -33.03 46.44 -28.68
CA GLN A 672 -32.94 45.71 -27.40
C GLN A 672 -31.62 44.95 -27.28
N ALA A 673 -31.07 44.44 -28.39
CA ALA A 673 -29.75 43.82 -28.40
C ALA A 673 -28.65 44.82 -27.99
N ILE A 674 -28.68 46.05 -28.52
CA ILE A 674 -27.71 47.11 -28.16
C ILE A 674 -27.80 47.46 -26.67
N LYS A 675 -29.01 47.60 -26.09
CA LYS A 675 -29.18 47.88 -24.65
C LYS A 675 -28.56 46.80 -23.75
N HIS A 676 -28.68 45.54 -24.15
CA HIS A 676 -28.07 44.43 -23.41
C HIS A 676 -26.54 44.41 -23.53
N TYR A 677 -25.99 44.71 -24.72
CA TYR A 677 -24.54 44.88 -24.88
C TYR A 677 -23.99 46.11 -24.11
N GLU A 678 -24.71 47.23 -24.11
CA GLU A 678 -24.35 48.42 -23.31
C GLU A 678 -24.38 48.12 -21.80
N SER A 679 -25.25 47.22 -21.36
CA SER A 679 -25.30 46.77 -19.96
C SER A 679 -24.00 46.06 -19.54
N VAL A 680 -23.38 45.27 -20.45
CA VAL A 680 -22.08 44.64 -20.20
C VAL A 680 -20.98 45.70 -20.05
N LEU A 681 -20.98 46.72 -20.90
CA LEU A 681 -20.02 47.81 -20.83
C LEU A 681 -20.22 48.69 -19.58
N ARG A 682 -21.47 48.84 -19.13
CA ARG A 682 -21.78 49.51 -17.86
C ARG A 682 -21.20 48.73 -16.68
N LEU A 683 -21.42 47.41 -16.62
CA LEU A 683 -20.80 46.55 -15.61
C LEU A 683 -19.27 46.68 -15.61
N ALA A 684 -18.63 46.70 -16.79
CA ALA A 684 -17.19 46.86 -16.86
C ALA A 684 -16.69 48.21 -16.30
N ARG A 685 -17.48 49.28 -16.43
CA ARG A 685 -17.18 50.61 -15.87
C ARG A 685 -17.39 50.66 -14.36
N ASP A 686 -18.51 50.12 -13.88
CA ASP A 686 -18.89 50.16 -12.46
C ASP A 686 -17.86 49.45 -11.56
N TYR A 687 -17.20 48.41 -12.08
CA TYR A 687 -16.19 47.64 -11.34
C TYR A 687 -14.73 47.98 -11.70
N LYS A 688 -14.48 49.02 -12.51
CA LYS A 688 -13.13 49.35 -13.02
C LYS A 688 -12.12 49.73 -11.93
N ASP A 689 -12.60 50.37 -10.85
CA ASP A 689 -11.76 50.88 -9.76
C ASP A 689 -11.51 49.85 -8.64
N ILE A 690 -12.08 48.64 -8.77
CA ILE A 690 -11.94 47.53 -7.84
C ILE A 690 -11.01 46.48 -8.48
N ASN A 691 -10.28 45.67 -7.70
CA ASN A 691 -9.43 44.56 -8.18
C ASN A 691 -10.17 43.46 -8.99
N ILE A 692 -11.47 43.64 -9.23
CA ILE A 692 -12.39 42.73 -9.86
C ILE A 692 -12.82 43.36 -11.18
N THR A 693 -12.29 42.88 -12.30
CA THR A 693 -12.62 43.39 -13.64
C THR A 693 -13.39 42.35 -14.44
N VAL A 694 -14.33 42.81 -15.29
CA VAL A 694 -14.98 41.95 -16.29
C VAL A 694 -13.95 41.50 -17.34
N ASP A 695 -14.05 40.25 -17.80
CA ASP A 695 -13.12 39.70 -18.81
C ASP A 695 -13.10 40.53 -20.10
N SER A 696 -11.90 40.78 -20.64
CA SER A 696 -11.72 41.60 -21.85
C SER A 696 -12.48 41.04 -23.06
N LEU A 697 -12.51 39.70 -23.23
CA LEU A 697 -13.18 39.04 -24.36
C LEU A 697 -14.69 39.29 -24.39
N LEU A 698 -15.35 39.32 -23.22
CA LEU A 698 -16.78 39.60 -23.12
C LEU A 698 -17.12 41.05 -23.46
N GLN A 699 -16.20 41.97 -23.17
CA GLN A 699 -16.32 43.38 -23.54
C GLN A 699 -16.08 43.59 -25.04
N ILE A 700 -15.07 42.92 -25.61
CA ILE A 700 -14.79 42.91 -27.07
C ILE A 700 -16.01 42.38 -27.83
N HIS A 701 -16.61 41.28 -27.36
CA HIS A 701 -17.85 40.74 -27.93
C HIS A 701 -18.96 41.80 -27.97
N ALA A 702 -19.21 42.49 -26.86
CA ALA A 702 -20.25 43.51 -26.79
C ALA A 702 -19.98 44.69 -27.75
N LEU A 703 -18.75 45.23 -27.74
CA LEU A 703 -18.36 46.36 -28.60
C LEU A 703 -18.47 46.02 -30.09
N HIS A 704 -17.92 44.88 -30.51
CA HIS A 704 -17.95 44.45 -31.90
C HIS A 704 -19.39 44.22 -32.38
N ASN A 705 -20.23 43.61 -31.55
CA ASN A 705 -21.60 43.30 -31.92
C ASN A 705 -22.53 44.51 -31.91
N ILE A 706 -22.27 45.53 -31.09
CA ILE A 706 -22.93 46.84 -31.19
C ILE A 706 -22.64 47.49 -32.54
N GLN A 707 -21.37 47.51 -32.97
CA GLN A 707 -20.98 48.08 -34.26
C GLN A 707 -21.66 47.36 -35.43
N GLN A 708 -21.69 46.03 -35.41
CA GLN A 708 -22.38 45.21 -36.40
C GLN A 708 -23.90 45.43 -36.40
N ALA A 709 -24.53 45.58 -35.23
CA ALA A 709 -25.96 45.89 -35.11
C ALA A 709 -26.30 47.24 -35.76
N CYS A 710 -25.44 48.25 -35.56
CA CYS A 710 -25.60 49.58 -36.14
C CYS A 710 -25.46 49.58 -37.67
N TYR A 711 -24.61 48.70 -38.23
CA TYR A 711 -24.41 48.59 -39.67
C TYR A 711 -25.55 47.86 -40.39
N ILE A 712 -26.12 46.82 -39.77
CA ILE A 712 -27.12 45.92 -40.39
C ILE A 712 -28.56 46.47 -40.27
N SER A 713 -28.83 47.35 -39.30
CA SER A 713 -30.19 47.83 -39.03
C SER A 713 -30.82 48.57 -40.24
N PRO A 714 -31.95 48.08 -40.80
CA PRO A 714 -32.63 48.69 -41.93
C PRO A 714 -33.51 49.87 -41.46
N SER A 715 -32.94 51.08 -41.44
CA SER A 715 -33.65 52.37 -41.25
C SER A 715 -34.32 52.60 -39.86
N ASN A 716 -33.88 53.66 -39.17
CA ASN A 716 -34.42 54.24 -37.91
C ASN A 716 -33.93 53.70 -36.55
N VAL A 717 -32.72 53.18 -36.46
CA VAL A 717 -31.93 53.36 -35.21
C VAL A 717 -31.11 54.62 -35.41
N LYS A 718 -31.19 55.59 -34.48
CA LYS A 718 -30.33 56.79 -34.47
C LYS A 718 -28.92 56.36 -34.85
N GLN A 719 -28.43 56.77 -36.01
CA GLN A 719 -27.02 56.61 -36.35
C GLN A 719 -26.25 57.26 -35.19
N LEU A 720 -25.63 56.44 -34.34
CA LEU A 720 -24.73 56.95 -33.32
C LEU A 720 -23.73 57.86 -34.04
N PRO A 721 -23.40 59.05 -33.49
CA PRO A 721 -22.46 59.96 -34.14
C PRO A 721 -21.18 59.20 -34.53
N ALA A 722 -20.60 59.51 -35.69
CA ALA A 722 -19.38 58.86 -36.16
C ALA A 722 -18.26 58.83 -35.09
N ASP A 723 -18.23 59.86 -34.24
CA ASP A 723 -17.34 59.99 -33.08
C ASP A 723 -17.51 58.86 -32.05
N VAL A 724 -18.73 58.38 -31.81
CA VAL A 724 -19.01 57.31 -30.83
C VAL A 724 -18.62 55.93 -31.39
N LEU A 725 -18.83 55.71 -32.69
CA LEU A 725 -18.39 54.49 -33.36
C LEU A 725 -16.86 54.38 -33.39
N SER A 726 -16.17 55.49 -33.67
CA SER A 726 -14.70 55.59 -33.59
C SER A 726 -14.22 55.30 -32.18
N LYS A 727 -14.90 55.82 -31.15
CA LYS A 727 -14.55 55.56 -29.76
C LYS A 727 -14.71 54.09 -29.37
N TYR A 728 -15.77 53.42 -29.81
CA TYR A 728 -15.93 51.98 -29.59
C TYR A 728 -14.89 51.15 -30.33
N GLU A 729 -14.45 51.58 -31.51
CA GLU A 729 -13.38 50.94 -32.25
C GLU A 729 -12.02 51.09 -31.55
N GLU A 730 -11.72 52.28 -31.02
CA GLU A 730 -10.53 52.54 -30.20
C GLU A 730 -10.54 51.70 -28.91
N GLU A 731 -11.67 51.66 -28.19
CA GLU A 731 -11.84 50.84 -26.98
C GLU A 731 -11.69 49.34 -27.28
N CYS A 732 -12.25 48.86 -28.39
CA CYS A 732 -12.11 47.47 -28.83
C CYS A 732 -10.64 47.13 -29.14
N ASN A 733 -9.96 47.97 -29.93
CA ASN A 733 -8.54 47.79 -30.27
C ASN A 733 -7.64 47.83 -29.02
N ALA A 734 -7.96 48.69 -28.04
CA ALA A 734 -7.23 48.75 -26.78
C ALA A 734 -7.40 47.47 -25.94
N LEU A 735 -8.62 46.91 -25.91
CA LEU A 735 -8.89 45.65 -25.20
C LEU A 735 -8.27 44.44 -25.89
N GLU A 736 -8.25 44.40 -27.23
CA GLU A 736 -7.53 43.37 -28.00
C GLU A 736 -6.04 43.41 -27.71
N TRP A 737 -5.44 44.61 -27.68
CA TRP A 737 -4.04 44.75 -27.27
C TRP A 737 -3.81 44.31 -25.83
N LYS A 738 -4.66 44.73 -24.89
CA LYS A 738 -4.57 44.32 -23.48
C LYS A 738 -4.61 42.80 -23.31
N TYR A 739 -5.31 42.08 -24.18
CA TYR A 739 -5.35 40.62 -24.18
C TYR A 739 -4.08 39.99 -24.76
N LEU A 740 -3.55 40.54 -25.85
CA LEU A 740 -2.36 40.01 -26.55
C LEU A 740 -1.02 40.44 -25.93
N GLU A 741 -0.99 41.57 -25.23
CA GLU A 741 0.23 42.18 -24.67
C GLU A 741 1.03 41.23 -23.77
N PRO A 742 0.42 40.44 -22.85
CA PRO A 742 1.16 39.46 -22.07
C PRO A 742 1.90 38.44 -22.94
N TYR A 743 1.23 37.91 -23.97
CA TYR A 743 1.80 36.93 -24.90
C TYR A 743 2.92 37.53 -25.75
N ALA A 744 2.74 38.76 -26.25
CA ALA A 744 3.78 39.46 -27.00
C ALA A 744 5.04 39.71 -26.14
N ASN A 745 4.85 40.12 -24.87
CA ASN A 745 5.94 40.38 -23.94
C ASN A 745 6.68 39.09 -23.53
N THR A 746 5.95 38.00 -23.26
CA THR A 746 6.57 36.70 -22.96
C THR A 746 7.33 36.17 -24.16
N MET A 747 6.80 36.28 -25.37
CA MET A 747 7.47 35.88 -26.61
C MET A 747 8.76 36.66 -26.85
N MET A 748 8.75 38.00 -26.73
CA MET A 748 9.96 38.81 -26.88
C MET A 748 11.02 38.46 -25.82
N THR A 749 10.59 38.23 -24.58
CA THR A 749 11.49 37.79 -23.51
C THR A 749 12.09 36.43 -23.83
N LEU A 750 11.28 35.45 -24.23
CA LEU A 750 11.77 34.12 -24.59
C LEU A 750 12.70 34.16 -25.79
N GLN A 751 12.36 34.93 -26.83
CA GLN A 751 13.21 35.12 -28.00
C GLN A 751 14.59 35.66 -27.62
N THR A 752 14.66 36.72 -26.80
CA THR A 752 15.96 37.26 -26.34
C THR A 752 16.74 36.25 -25.50
N THR A 753 16.07 35.47 -24.63
CA THR A 753 16.74 34.43 -23.84
C THR A 753 17.22 33.24 -24.68
N CYS A 754 16.50 32.87 -25.74
CA CYS A 754 16.88 31.81 -26.68
C CYS A 754 18.06 32.25 -27.54
N SER A 755 18.02 33.47 -28.10
CA SER A 755 19.14 34.02 -28.87
C SER A 755 20.40 34.17 -28.01
N THR A 756 20.27 34.67 -26.78
CA THR A 756 21.41 34.75 -25.85
C THR A 756 21.98 33.37 -25.53
N ALA A 757 21.14 32.36 -25.33
CA ALA A 757 21.58 30.99 -25.06
C ALA A 757 22.26 30.33 -26.29
N ALA A 758 21.77 30.62 -27.49
CA ALA A 758 22.39 30.19 -28.74
C ALA A 758 23.76 30.87 -28.94
N ASP A 759 23.87 32.17 -28.68
CA ASP A 759 25.13 32.92 -28.74
C ASP A 759 26.15 32.41 -27.71
N THR A 760 25.70 32.09 -26.48
CA THR A 760 26.59 31.49 -25.47
C THR A 760 27.08 30.12 -25.90
N LEU A 761 26.20 29.30 -26.50
CA LEU A 761 26.59 27.99 -27.01
C LEU A 761 27.61 28.12 -28.14
N GLN A 762 27.39 29.03 -29.10
CA GLN A 762 28.31 29.28 -30.20
C GLN A 762 29.67 29.79 -29.69
N LYS A 763 29.69 30.66 -28.68
CA LYS A 763 30.93 31.12 -28.02
C LYS A 763 31.65 29.99 -27.30
N LEU A 764 30.93 29.08 -26.64
CA LEU A 764 31.54 27.92 -25.99
C LEU A 764 32.13 26.98 -27.04
N GLU A 765 31.40 26.70 -28.12
CA GLU A 765 31.84 25.82 -29.22
C GLU A 765 33.05 26.37 -29.98
N THR A 766 33.13 27.69 -30.21
CA THR A 766 34.28 28.34 -30.87
C THR A 766 35.53 28.42 -29.98
N ASN A 767 35.37 28.34 -28.66
CA ASN A 767 36.47 28.32 -27.68
C ASN A 767 36.99 26.90 -27.36
N LEU A 768 36.48 25.87 -28.05
CA LEU A 768 36.96 24.50 -27.97
C LEU A 768 38.16 24.31 -28.91
N GLU A 769 39.20 23.64 -28.41
CA GLU A 769 40.40 23.33 -29.22
C GLU A 769 40.11 22.26 -30.30
N ALA A 770 39.12 21.41 -30.05
CA ALA A 770 38.62 20.41 -31.00
C ALA A 770 37.12 20.16 -30.76
N PRO A 771 36.34 19.77 -31.79
CA PRO A 771 34.96 19.29 -31.62
C PRO A 771 34.88 18.14 -30.62
N LEU A 772 33.72 17.98 -29.95
CA LEU A 772 33.50 16.93 -28.95
C LEU A 772 33.89 15.54 -29.48
N LEU A 773 33.61 15.27 -30.74
CA LEU A 773 33.93 14.01 -31.40
C LEU A 773 35.44 13.76 -31.49
N GLU A 774 36.21 14.74 -31.97
CA GLU A 774 37.67 14.66 -32.07
C GLU A 774 38.31 14.53 -30.69
N PHE A 775 37.79 15.26 -29.70
CA PHE A 775 38.24 15.15 -28.32
C PHE A 775 37.94 13.77 -27.72
N THR A 776 36.76 13.18 -27.99
CA THR A 776 36.45 11.81 -27.54
C THR A 776 37.31 10.74 -28.21
N ASN A 777 37.68 10.92 -29.48
CA ASN A 777 38.62 10.03 -30.18
C ASN A 777 40.02 10.14 -29.59
N LEU A 778 40.51 11.37 -29.35
CA LEU A 778 41.78 11.61 -28.66
C LEU A 778 41.82 10.95 -27.28
N LEU A 779 40.75 11.10 -26.49
CA LEU A 779 40.63 10.45 -25.19
C LEU A 779 40.62 8.93 -25.31
N ALA A 780 39.91 8.37 -26.29
CA ALA A 780 39.87 6.92 -26.48
C ALA A 780 41.20 6.34 -26.94
N ASP A 781 41.94 7.04 -27.79
CA ASP A 781 43.31 6.67 -28.17
C ASP A 781 44.23 6.71 -26.95
N LYS A 782 44.14 7.76 -26.12
CA LYS A 782 44.90 7.85 -24.87
C LYS A 782 44.50 6.81 -23.82
N ILE A 783 43.25 6.35 -23.83
CA ILE A 783 42.75 5.26 -22.99
C ILE A 783 43.26 3.91 -23.51
N SER A 784 43.37 3.73 -24.82
CA SER A 784 43.90 2.49 -25.42
C SER A 784 45.42 2.33 -25.23
N GLU A 785 46.14 3.44 -25.04
CA GLU A 785 47.55 3.46 -24.62
C GLU A 785 47.77 3.04 -23.14
N GLN A 786 46.71 2.98 -22.31
CA GLN A 786 46.81 2.55 -20.90
C GLN A 786 46.73 1.02 -20.77
N LYS A 787 47.12 0.49 -19.59
CA LYS A 787 47.03 -0.95 -19.29
C LYS A 787 45.59 -1.47 -19.44
N GLU A 788 45.43 -2.72 -19.89
CA GLU A 788 44.11 -3.37 -20.08
C GLU A 788 43.20 -3.31 -18.83
N GLU A 789 43.79 -3.33 -17.64
CA GLU A 789 43.07 -3.15 -16.37
C GLU A 789 42.28 -1.83 -16.29
N PHE A 790 42.76 -0.77 -16.96
CA PHE A 790 42.10 0.54 -17.03
C PHE A 790 40.81 0.46 -17.86
N ALA A 791 40.86 -0.16 -19.04
CA ALA A 791 39.71 -0.35 -19.91
C ALA A 791 38.63 -1.22 -19.24
N ILE A 792 39.05 -2.28 -18.55
CA ILE A 792 38.14 -3.16 -17.79
C ILE A 792 37.48 -2.40 -16.63
N ALA A 793 38.23 -1.55 -15.91
CA ALA A 793 37.69 -0.74 -14.83
C ALA A 793 36.65 0.29 -15.32
N LEU A 794 36.90 0.91 -16.48
CA LEU A 794 35.98 1.84 -17.13
C LEU A 794 34.68 1.13 -17.58
N LEU A 795 34.79 -0.02 -18.25
CA LEU A 795 33.63 -0.82 -18.70
C LEU A 795 32.80 -1.34 -17.52
N ASN A 796 33.42 -1.79 -16.44
CA ASN A 796 32.71 -2.20 -15.23
C ASN A 796 31.93 -1.04 -14.60
N ARG A 797 32.50 0.17 -14.58
CA ARG A 797 31.80 1.36 -14.08
C ARG A 797 30.59 1.71 -14.93
N PHE A 798 30.68 1.59 -16.25
CA PHE A 798 29.51 1.73 -17.11
C PHE A 798 28.45 0.66 -16.80
N HIS A 799 28.82 -0.61 -16.67
CA HIS A 799 27.85 -1.65 -16.36
C HIS A 799 27.16 -1.47 -14.99
N ASP A 800 27.87 -0.98 -13.98
CA ASP A 800 27.32 -0.72 -12.64
C ASP A 800 26.33 0.47 -12.64
N GLU A 801 26.68 1.59 -13.30
CA GLU A 801 25.83 2.78 -13.34
C GLU A 801 24.62 2.60 -14.28
N PHE A 802 24.78 1.97 -15.44
CA PHE A 802 23.69 1.81 -16.41
C PHE A 802 22.78 0.62 -16.13
N GLY A 803 23.29 -0.44 -15.49
CA GLY A 803 22.49 -1.61 -15.09
C GLY A 803 21.41 -1.29 -14.05
N THR A 804 21.57 -0.21 -13.29
CA THR A 804 20.60 0.26 -12.29
C THR A 804 19.63 1.32 -12.83
N ALA A 805 20.07 2.15 -13.79
CA ALA A 805 19.31 3.30 -14.26
C ALA A 805 18.48 3.09 -15.55
N PHE A 806 18.90 2.21 -16.46
CA PHE A 806 18.29 2.09 -17.81
C PHE A 806 17.78 0.69 -18.18
N GLY A 807 18.01 -0.33 -17.35
CA GLY A 807 17.57 -1.71 -17.63
C GLY A 807 18.32 -2.40 -18.79
N GLY A 808 17.94 -3.63 -19.13
CA GLY A 808 18.62 -4.46 -20.14
C GLY A 808 18.24 -4.19 -21.58
N GLY A 809 18.50 -2.98 -22.10
CA GLY A 809 18.23 -2.60 -23.49
C GLY A 809 19.30 -3.04 -24.52
N PRO A 810 18.99 -3.05 -25.83
CA PRO A 810 19.92 -3.47 -26.89
C PRO A 810 21.16 -2.57 -27.02
N LYS A 811 21.06 -1.29 -26.63
CA LYS A 811 22.22 -0.37 -26.57
C LYS A 811 23.25 -0.77 -25.50
N LEU A 812 22.82 -1.46 -24.44
CA LEU A 812 23.72 -1.95 -23.38
C LEU A 812 24.59 -3.11 -23.83
N GLU A 813 24.07 -3.93 -24.76
CA GLU A 813 24.81 -5.07 -25.34
C GLU A 813 25.95 -4.61 -26.26
N GLN A 814 25.83 -3.41 -26.84
CA GLN A 814 26.83 -2.80 -27.71
C GLN A 814 27.99 -2.14 -26.94
N LEU A 815 27.87 -1.95 -25.61
CA LEU A 815 28.92 -1.38 -24.73
C LEU A 815 30.00 -2.39 -24.30
N GLN A 816 30.25 -3.45 -25.07
CA GLN A 816 31.27 -4.46 -24.73
C GLN A 816 32.71 -4.00 -25.03
N SER A 817 32.88 -2.90 -25.76
CA SER A 817 34.20 -2.35 -26.12
C SER A 817 34.19 -0.82 -26.14
N ILE A 818 35.36 -0.22 -25.97
CA ILE A 818 35.55 1.24 -26.08
C ILE A 818 35.21 1.72 -27.50
N SER A 819 35.48 0.91 -28.53
CA SER A 819 35.11 1.22 -29.92
C SER A 819 33.58 1.24 -30.12
N GLY A 820 32.84 0.35 -29.45
CA GLY A 820 31.38 0.37 -29.45
C GLY A 820 30.80 1.61 -28.77
N MET A 821 31.40 2.03 -27.65
CA MET A 821 31.07 3.29 -26.97
C MET A 821 31.28 4.50 -27.88
N LEU A 822 32.43 4.58 -28.58
CA LEU A 822 32.71 5.67 -29.52
C LEU A 822 31.68 5.71 -30.66
N TYR A 823 31.35 4.56 -31.27
CA TYR A 823 30.38 4.52 -32.36
C TYR A 823 29.01 5.10 -31.95
N ILE A 824 28.54 4.76 -30.75
CA ILE A 824 27.29 5.29 -30.19
C ILE A 824 27.37 6.82 -30.05
N LEU A 825 28.47 7.33 -29.52
CA LEU A 825 28.69 8.77 -29.35
C LEU A 825 28.80 9.52 -30.68
N VAL A 826 29.46 8.93 -31.69
CA VAL A 826 29.58 9.51 -33.05
C VAL A 826 28.20 9.67 -33.68
N MET A 827 27.43 8.59 -33.72
CA MET A 827 26.11 8.57 -34.34
C MET A 827 25.13 9.49 -33.62
N TRP A 828 25.24 9.59 -32.29
CA TRP A 828 24.46 10.53 -31.49
C TRP A 828 24.82 11.98 -31.78
N TYR A 829 26.12 12.32 -31.76
CA TYR A 829 26.57 13.70 -31.95
C TYR A 829 26.18 14.26 -33.32
N GLN A 830 26.31 13.46 -34.38
CA GLN A 830 25.88 13.85 -35.73
C GLN A 830 24.36 14.13 -35.81
N LYS A 831 23.55 13.32 -35.11
CA LYS A 831 22.09 13.54 -35.05
C LYS A 831 21.75 14.81 -34.27
N VAL A 832 22.45 15.08 -33.17
CA VAL A 832 22.26 16.30 -32.36
C VAL A 832 22.60 17.55 -33.16
N GLU A 833 23.72 17.57 -33.88
CA GLU A 833 24.11 18.73 -34.71
C GLU A 833 23.13 18.95 -35.87
N ALA A 834 22.73 17.88 -36.56
CA ALA A 834 21.75 17.98 -37.65
C ALA A 834 20.40 18.52 -37.17
N ALA A 835 19.90 17.98 -36.04
CA ALA A 835 18.64 18.43 -35.44
C ALA A 835 18.71 19.88 -34.96
N GLN A 836 19.81 20.28 -34.31
CA GLN A 836 20.02 21.65 -33.84
C GLN A 836 20.07 22.66 -35.01
N LYS A 837 20.77 22.32 -36.10
CA LYS A 837 20.83 23.19 -37.29
C LYS A 837 19.44 23.37 -37.92
N HIS A 838 18.71 22.27 -38.09
CA HIS A 838 17.35 22.30 -38.61
C HIS A 838 16.43 23.15 -37.73
N LEU A 839 16.44 22.95 -36.41
CA LEU A 839 15.61 23.72 -35.48
C LEU A 839 15.96 25.22 -35.52
N ASN A 840 17.23 25.59 -35.56
CA ASN A 840 17.63 26.99 -35.67
C ASN A 840 17.06 27.65 -36.94
N GLU A 841 17.18 26.99 -38.10
CA GLU A 841 16.61 27.49 -39.37
C GLU A 841 15.08 27.68 -39.27
N GLU A 842 14.39 26.72 -38.63
CA GLU A 842 12.95 26.79 -38.45
C GLU A 842 12.49 27.90 -37.49
N PHE A 843 13.21 28.09 -36.38
CA PHE A 843 12.90 29.18 -35.45
C PHE A 843 13.25 30.56 -36.00
N GLU A 844 14.28 30.69 -36.86
CA GLU A 844 14.54 31.93 -37.61
C GLU A 844 13.37 32.27 -38.55
N ASN A 845 12.82 31.27 -39.25
CA ASN A 845 11.63 31.46 -40.09
C ASN A 845 10.40 31.90 -39.28
N LEU A 846 10.29 31.43 -38.03
CA LEU A 846 9.21 31.82 -37.12
C LEU A 846 9.36 33.24 -36.55
N LYS A 847 10.58 33.82 -36.51
CA LYS A 847 10.81 35.16 -35.94
C LYS A 847 9.93 36.22 -36.61
N PHE A 848 9.72 36.12 -37.92
CA PHE A 848 8.84 37.03 -38.67
C PHE A 848 7.45 37.10 -38.02
N TYR A 849 6.83 35.97 -37.71
CA TYR A 849 5.50 35.92 -37.09
C TYR A 849 5.51 36.44 -35.66
N THR A 850 6.57 36.15 -34.90
CA THR A 850 6.70 36.59 -33.49
C THR A 850 6.91 38.09 -33.34
N MET A 851 7.60 38.74 -34.28
CA MET A 851 7.86 40.18 -34.24
C MET A 851 6.66 41.03 -34.68
N HIS A 852 5.68 40.43 -35.37
CA HIS A 852 4.52 41.12 -35.92
C HIS A 852 3.21 40.87 -35.14
N VAL A 853 3.30 40.27 -33.94
CA VAL A 853 2.17 40.09 -33.01
C VAL A 853 1.65 41.45 -32.53
N THR A 854 0.67 41.99 -33.26
CA THR A 854 0.00 43.25 -32.93
C THR A 854 -1.48 43.23 -33.34
N VAL A 855 -2.21 44.28 -32.96
CA VAL A 855 -3.63 44.49 -33.31
C VAL A 855 -3.76 44.78 -34.81
N ARG A 856 -4.88 44.33 -35.41
CA ARG A 856 -5.19 44.46 -36.85
C ARG A 856 -5.01 45.88 -37.41
N SER A 857 -5.28 46.91 -36.61
CA SER A 857 -5.18 48.32 -37.00
C SER A 857 -3.75 48.85 -37.14
N LYS A 858 -2.75 48.17 -36.58
CA LYS A 858 -1.34 48.60 -36.60
C LYS A 858 -0.49 47.88 -37.67
N ASN A 859 -1.01 46.82 -38.28
CA ASN A 859 -0.30 46.03 -39.28
C ASN A 859 -0.65 46.46 -40.72
N THR A 860 0.33 46.38 -41.63
CA THR A 860 0.04 46.60 -43.06
C THR A 860 -0.83 45.46 -43.62
N PRO A 861 -1.71 45.71 -44.60
CA PRO A 861 -2.64 44.69 -45.12
C PRO A 861 -1.96 43.46 -45.76
N ALA A 862 -0.67 43.56 -46.11
CA ALA A 862 0.13 42.44 -46.61
C ALA A 862 0.58 41.53 -45.46
N ILE A 863 1.19 42.09 -44.42
CA ILE A 863 1.67 41.35 -43.23
C ILE A 863 0.50 40.64 -42.53
N TRP A 864 -0.65 41.31 -42.41
CA TRP A 864 -1.84 40.71 -41.81
C TRP A 864 -2.36 39.49 -42.59
N ARG A 865 -2.30 39.53 -43.93
CA ARG A 865 -2.69 38.38 -44.78
C ARG A 865 -1.80 37.17 -44.55
N ASP A 866 -0.49 37.39 -44.43
CA ASP A 866 0.46 36.31 -44.21
C ASP A 866 0.32 35.71 -42.79
N MET A 867 0.11 36.55 -41.77
CA MET A 867 -0.19 36.08 -40.41
C MET A 867 -1.51 35.29 -40.36
N THR A 868 -2.56 35.78 -41.02
CA THR A 868 -3.87 35.09 -41.06
C THR A 868 -3.76 33.74 -41.76
N LYS A 869 -2.96 33.67 -42.84
CA LYS A 869 -2.72 32.41 -43.55
C LYS A 869 -1.99 31.39 -42.68
N PHE A 870 -1.01 31.84 -41.89
CA PHE A 870 -0.32 31.00 -40.92
C PHE A 870 -1.25 30.50 -39.80
N ILE A 871 -2.01 31.40 -39.16
CA ILE A 871 -2.95 31.06 -38.08
C ILE A 871 -4.01 30.06 -38.57
N ARG A 872 -4.62 30.31 -39.74
CA ARG A 872 -5.60 29.38 -40.33
C ARG A 872 -5.00 28.02 -40.65
N SER A 873 -3.77 27.98 -41.19
CA SER A 873 -3.08 26.72 -41.47
C SER A 873 -2.83 25.89 -40.20
N VAL A 874 -2.61 26.53 -39.05
CA VAL A 874 -2.44 25.83 -37.76
C VAL A 874 -3.80 25.38 -37.23
N TYR A 875 -4.80 26.27 -37.24
CA TYR A 875 -6.15 25.98 -36.80
C TYR A 875 -6.78 24.81 -37.57
N ASP A 876 -6.73 24.84 -38.90
CA ASP A 876 -7.30 23.78 -39.74
C ASP A 876 -6.64 22.42 -39.46
N CYS A 877 -5.33 22.40 -39.20
CA CYS A 877 -4.59 21.20 -38.83
C CYS A 877 -5.00 20.68 -37.44
N HIS A 878 -5.00 21.53 -36.42
CA HIS A 878 -5.32 21.12 -35.04
C HIS A 878 -6.82 20.77 -34.88
N LEU A 879 -7.73 21.46 -35.59
CA LEU A 879 -9.15 21.15 -35.61
C LEU A 879 -9.43 19.81 -36.31
N SER A 880 -8.67 19.48 -37.35
CA SER A 880 -8.78 18.18 -38.03
C SER A 880 -8.37 17.00 -37.13
N GLU A 881 -7.36 17.18 -36.25
CA GLU A 881 -6.98 16.19 -35.23
C GLU A 881 -8.13 15.94 -34.22
N ILE A 882 -8.78 17.00 -33.74
CA ILE A 882 -9.91 16.90 -32.79
C ILE A 882 -11.14 16.19 -33.41
N LEU A 883 -11.44 16.47 -34.68
CA LEU A 883 -12.55 15.84 -35.40
C LEU A 883 -12.27 14.37 -35.70
N ASP A 884 -11.00 13.99 -35.90
CA ASP A 884 -10.61 12.60 -36.12
C ASP A 884 -10.61 11.78 -34.81
N ASP A 885 -10.26 12.34 -33.65
CA ASP A 885 -10.38 11.69 -32.32
C ASP A 885 -11.84 11.36 -31.95
N ASN A 886 -12.77 12.27 -32.26
CA ASN A 886 -14.21 12.01 -32.10
C ASN A 886 -14.69 10.90 -33.05
N LYS A 887 -14.13 10.84 -34.26
CA LYS A 887 -14.37 9.74 -35.19
C LYS A 887 -13.71 8.44 -34.74
N GLU A 888 -12.60 8.43 -34.02
CA GLU A 888 -12.01 7.20 -33.48
C GLU A 888 -12.87 6.56 -32.38
N ARG A 889 -13.47 7.38 -31.52
CA ARG A 889 -14.50 6.91 -30.55
C ARG A 889 -15.74 6.32 -31.23
N GLU A 890 -16.08 6.78 -32.43
CA GLU A 890 -17.16 6.18 -33.24
C GLU A 890 -16.68 5.01 -34.12
N LYS A 891 -15.43 5.03 -34.62
CA LYS A 891 -14.82 3.97 -35.45
C LYS A 891 -14.46 2.72 -34.65
N GLU A 892 -14.38 2.77 -33.32
CA GLU A 892 -14.37 1.55 -32.50
C GLU A 892 -15.63 0.68 -32.73
N LYS A 893 -16.73 1.26 -33.23
CA LYS A 893 -17.93 0.52 -33.67
C LYS A 893 -17.91 0.10 -35.14
N ALA A 894 -16.96 0.59 -35.95
CA ALA A 894 -16.93 0.39 -37.40
C ALA A 894 -15.50 0.01 -37.88
N LYS A 895 -14.92 -1.05 -37.31
CA LYS A 895 -13.67 -1.65 -37.80
C LYS A 895 -13.97 -2.54 -39.00
N LEU A 896 -13.90 -1.98 -40.22
CA LEU A 896 -13.57 -2.67 -41.49
C LEU A 896 -13.58 -1.64 -42.64
N LYS A 897 -12.50 -0.89 -42.83
CA LYS A 897 -12.07 -0.31 -44.12
C LYS A 897 -10.65 0.29 -44.01
N PRO A 898 -9.86 0.32 -45.10
CA PRO A 898 -8.43 0.63 -45.05
C PRO A 898 -8.13 2.13 -45.01
N LYS A 899 -6.95 2.43 -44.45
CA LYS A 899 -6.37 3.75 -44.12
C LYS A 899 -6.46 4.76 -45.27
N LYS A 900 -7.06 5.93 -45.00
CA LYS A 900 -6.91 7.14 -45.83
C LYS A 900 -5.53 7.76 -45.61
N SER A 901 -4.99 8.37 -46.67
CA SER A 901 -3.68 9.03 -46.75
C SER A 901 -3.46 10.08 -45.65
N LYS A 902 -2.31 10.03 -44.96
CA LYS A 902 -1.85 11.08 -44.02
C LYS A 902 -1.90 12.45 -44.72
N GLN A 903 -2.71 13.37 -44.19
CA GLN A 903 -2.70 14.77 -44.62
C GLN A 903 -1.40 15.45 -44.18
N SER A 904 -1.00 16.50 -44.89
CA SER A 904 0.22 17.27 -44.62
C SER A 904 0.08 18.08 -43.33
N LEU A 905 0.94 17.81 -42.34
CA LEU A 905 0.99 18.53 -41.06
C LEU A 905 1.34 20.02 -41.24
N CYS A 906 0.79 20.89 -40.40
CA CYS A 906 1.14 22.30 -40.38
C CYS A 906 2.59 22.55 -39.92
N LYS A 907 3.08 23.76 -40.14
CA LYS A 907 4.47 24.12 -39.83
C LYS A 907 4.82 23.99 -38.34
N LEU A 908 3.88 24.30 -37.43
CA LEU A 908 4.09 24.14 -36.00
C LEU A 908 4.16 22.67 -35.57
N CYS A 909 3.34 21.78 -36.14
CA CYS A 909 3.42 20.34 -35.90
C CYS A 909 4.73 19.74 -36.42
N GLN A 910 5.22 20.19 -37.59
CA GLN A 910 6.52 19.77 -38.10
C GLN A 910 7.68 20.16 -37.16
N ILE A 911 7.61 21.38 -36.59
CA ILE A 911 8.60 21.86 -35.61
C ILE A 911 8.48 21.11 -34.28
N ARG A 912 7.25 20.80 -33.84
CA ARG A 912 7.00 19.96 -32.66
C ARG A 912 7.67 18.60 -32.79
N ASP A 913 7.47 17.92 -33.92
CA ASP A 913 8.02 16.59 -34.14
C ASP A 913 9.57 16.66 -34.16
N ALA A 914 10.16 17.68 -34.80
CA ALA A 914 11.60 17.93 -34.76
C ALA A 914 12.12 18.26 -33.34
N LEU A 915 11.36 18.99 -32.52
CA LEU A 915 11.69 19.28 -31.13
C LEU A 915 11.64 18.04 -30.25
N ASN A 916 10.62 17.20 -30.43
CA ASN A 916 10.48 15.93 -29.70
C ASN A 916 11.66 15.00 -30.01
N ASP A 917 12.03 14.88 -31.29
CA ASP A 917 13.20 14.10 -31.71
C ASP A 917 14.50 14.65 -31.07
N TYR A 918 14.66 15.98 -31.06
CA TYR A 918 15.81 16.63 -30.42
C TYR A 918 15.81 16.46 -28.90
N GLU A 919 14.66 16.51 -28.25
CA GLU A 919 14.50 16.30 -26.81
C GLU A 919 14.86 14.86 -26.42
N CYS A 920 14.40 13.87 -27.18
CA CYS A 920 14.74 12.45 -26.97
C CYS A 920 16.25 12.15 -27.15
N LEU A 921 16.98 12.95 -27.94
CA LEU A 921 18.43 12.82 -28.06
C LEU A 921 19.15 13.32 -26.79
N LEU A 922 18.59 14.28 -26.06
CA LEU A 922 19.22 14.95 -24.92
C LEU A 922 18.75 14.44 -23.55
N PHE A 923 17.52 13.94 -23.47
CA PHE A 923 16.86 13.47 -22.25
C PHE A 923 16.35 12.04 -22.40
N ASN A 924 16.18 11.33 -21.28
CA ASN A 924 15.66 9.97 -21.23
C ASN A 924 14.13 9.98 -21.37
N LYS A 925 13.66 10.38 -22.54
CA LYS A 925 12.25 10.43 -22.93
C LYS A 925 12.01 9.60 -24.19
N VAL A 926 10.81 9.06 -24.32
CA VAL A 926 10.33 8.32 -25.49
C VAL A 926 9.10 9.04 -26.03
N VAL A 927 8.98 9.15 -27.35
CA VAL A 927 7.76 9.68 -27.97
C VAL A 927 6.67 8.63 -27.86
N ASP A 928 5.57 8.95 -27.21
CA ASP A 928 4.38 8.10 -27.18
C ASP A 928 3.68 8.16 -28.55
N GLU A 929 3.53 6.99 -29.18
CA GLU A 929 2.94 6.84 -30.50
C GLU A 929 1.45 7.24 -30.55
N ALA A 930 0.76 7.25 -29.41
CA ALA A 930 -0.65 7.63 -29.32
C ALA A 930 -0.85 9.15 -29.20
N THR A 931 -0.01 9.84 -28.42
CA THR A 931 -0.19 11.27 -28.11
C THR A 931 0.77 12.19 -28.89
N ASN A 932 1.78 11.63 -29.58
CA ASN A 932 2.91 12.38 -30.16
C ASN A 932 3.59 13.32 -29.13
N MET A 933 3.46 13.01 -27.85
CA MET A 933 4.13 13.72 -26.76
C MET A 933 5.29 12.88 -26.24
N THR A 934 6.33 13.55 -25.74
CA THR A 934 7.44 12.86 -25.08
C THR A 934 7.04 12.45 -23.66
N GLU A 935 7.07 11.16 -23.35
CA GLU A 935 6.92 10.61 -22.00
C GLU A 935 8.27 10.12 -21.46
N GLY A 936 8.59 10.42 -20.19
CA GLY A 936 9.83 9.96 -19.55
C GLY A 936 10.34 10.88 -18.46
N LEU A 937 11.50 10.51 -17.89
CA LEU A 937 12.16 11.28 -16.82
C LEU A 937 13.01 12.41 -17.43
N GLU A 938 13.11 13.56 -16.75
CA GLU A 938 14.04 14.65 -17.13
C GLU A 938 15.54 14.29 -16.95
N ASN A 939 15.84 13.02 -16.71
CA ASN A 939 17.20 12.52 -16.61
C ASN A 939 17.91 12.64 -17.97
N PRO A 940 19.25 12.76 -17.99
CA PRO A 940 20.01 12.80 -19.24
C PRO A 940 19.76 11.54 -20.07
N SER A 941 19.81 11.68 -21.41
CA SER A 941 19.76 10.53 -22.32
C SER A 941 20.91 9.55 -22.04
N PHE A 942 20.77 8.33 -22.55
CA PHE A 942 21.78 7.28 -22.38
C PHE A 942 23.17 7.76 -22.83
N GLU A 943 23.26 8.48 -23.94
CA GLU A 943 24.48 8.99 -24.53
C GLU A 943 25.09 10.15 -23.72
N VAL A 944 24.27 11.06 -23.20
CA VAL A 944 24.75 12.14 -22.30
C VAL A 944 25.23 11.58 -20.96
N ALA A 945 24.52 10.58 -20.43
CA ALA A 945 24.97 9.86 -19.25
C ALA A 945 26.31 9.15 -19.51
N LEU A 946 26.52 8.59 -20.71
CA LEU A 946 27.75 7.87 -21.07
C LEU A 946 28.96 8.81 -21.04
N ILE A 947 28.79 10.02 -21.58
CA ILE A 947 29.78 11.10 -21.52
C ILE A 947 30.06 11.50 -20.07
N LYS A 948 29.01 11.65 -19.25
CA LYS A 948 29.16 12.02 -17.83
C LYS A 948 29.98 10.99 -17.05
N VAL A 949 29.73 9.71 -17.26
CA VAL A 949 30.49 8.62 -16.60
C VAL A 949 31.91 8.55 -17.13
N LEU A 950 32.12 8.72 -18.44
CA LEU A 950 33.45 8.77 -19.06
C LEU A 950 34.28 9.92 -18.45
N PHE A 951 33.76 11.14 -18.47
CA PHE A 951 34.42 12.33 -17.92
C PHE A 951 34.66 12.19 -16.42
N GLY A 952 33.66 11.71 -15.67
CA GLY A 952 33.77 11.45 -14.25
C GLY A 952 34.81 10.38 -13.89
N PHE A 953 35.00 9.36 -14.73
CA PHE A 953 36.03 8.35 -14.54
C PHE A 953 37.43 8.88 -14.86
N VAL A 954 37.58 9.52 -16.03
CA VAL A 954 38.85 10.08 -16.50
C VAL A 954 39.39 11.12 -15.51
N ARG A 955 38.52 11.95 -14.92
CA ARG A 955 38.89 12.95 -13.90
C ARG A 955 39.51 12.37 -12.62
N THR A 956 39.23 11.11 -12.29
CA THR A 956 39.80 10.45 -11.10
C THR A 956 41.24 9.96 -11.31
N LYS A 957 41.79 10.09 -12.52
CA LYS A 957 43.05 9.47 -12.93
C LYS A 957 44.09 10.54 -13.22
N THR A 958 45.27 10.37 -12.61
CA THR A 958 46.36 11.34 -12.67
C THR A 958 46.91 11.56 -14.08
N SER A 959 46.82 10.55 -14.96
CA SER A 959 47.25 10.61 -16.36
C SER A 959 46.43 11.53 -17.26
N PHE A 960 45.24 11.96 -16.81
CA PHE A 960 44.32 12.77 -17.62
C PHE A 960 44.03 14.15 -17.02
N LEU A 961 44.78 14.57 -15.98
CA LEU A 961 44.61 15.88 -15.34
C LEU A 961 44.78 17.06 -16.29
N CYS A 962 45.64 16.93 -17.33
CA CYS A 962 45.83 17.96 -18.35
C CYS A 962 44.58 18.23 -19.21
N TYR A 963 43.66 17.27 -19.33
CA TYR A 963 42.42 17.40 -20.11
C TYR A 963 41.23 17.89 -19.28
N SER A 964 41.38 18.09 -17.96
CA SER A 964 40.26 18.45 -17.07
C SER A 964 39.59 19.76 -17.49
N GLN A 965 40.36 20.75 -17.92
CA GLN A 965 39.80 22.04 -18.35
C GLN A 965 39.00 21.93 -19.65
N GLN A 966 39.41 21.04 -20.56
CA GLN A 966 38.66 20.76 -21.80
C GLN A 966 37.40 19.95 -21.51
N ILE A 967 37.46 18.98 -20.60
CA ILE A 967 36.31 18.21 -20.11
C ILE A 967 35.23 19.14 -19.54
N ASP A 968 35.61 20.09 -18.68
CA ASP A 968 34.66 21.03 -18.07
C ASP A 968 34.00 21.92 -19.14
N LYS A 969 34.77 22.45 -20.11
CA LYS A 969 34.21 23.22 -21.25
C LYS A 969 33.24 22.41 -22.13
N HIS A 970 33.58 21.16 -22.43
CA HIS A 970 32.70 20.28 -23.21
C HIS A 970 31.42 19.91 -22.45
N TRP A 971 31.51 19.72 -21.13
CA TRP A 971 30.34 19.47 -20.29
C TRP A 971 29.43 20.70 -20.20
N GLU A 972 29.99 21.90 -20.02
CA GLU A 972 29.26 23.17 -20.05
C GLU A 972 28.52 23.38 -21.38
N ALA A 973 29.14 23.01 -22.52
CA ALA A 973 28.48 23.08 -23.82
C ALA A 973 27.28 22.12 -23.94
N ILE A 974 27.38 20.90 -23.38
CA ILE A 974 26.27 19.93 -23.36
C ILE A 974 25.12 20.41 -22.47
N GLU A 975 25.42 20.94 -21.28
CA GLU A 975 24.41 21.52 -20.38
C GLU A 975 23.74 22.74 -21.02
N CYS A 976 24.50 23.59 -21.72
CA CYS A 976 23.97 24.72 -22.47
C CYS A 976 23.02 24.26 -23.59
N ARG A 977 23.33 23.17 -24.31
CA ARG A 977 22.42 22.55 -25.30
C ARG A 977 21.13 22.03 -24.66
N GLN A 978 21.21 21.35 -23.52
CA GLN A 978 20.04 20.89 -22.78
C GLN A 978 19.15 22.05 -22.32
N GLN A 979 19.75 23.14 -21.83
CA GLN A 979 19.01 24.35 -21.44
C GLN A 979 18.39 25.05 -22.65
N LEU A 980 19.12 25.14 -23.77
CA LEU A 980 18.61 25.71 -25.02
C LEU A 980 17.39 24.92 -25.52
N CYS A 981 17.45 23.59 -25.52
CA CYS A 981 16.32 22.71 -25.87
C CYS A 981 15.07 23.04 -25.02
N LYS A 982 15.20 23.09 -23.69
CA LYS A 982 14.09 23.44 -22.79
C LYS A 982 13.52 24.84 -23.07
N LYS A 983 14.38 25.81 -23.41
CA LYS A 983 13.95 27.17 -23.78
C LYS A 983 13.23 27.20 -25.13
N LEU A 984 13.71 26.45 -26.13
CA LEU A 984 13.06 26.33 -27.46
C LEU A 984 11.68 25.67 -27.35
N ILE A 985 11.52 24.63 -26.52
CA ILE A 985 10.21 24.01 -26.26
C ILE A 985 9.25 25.03 -25.65
N LYS A 986 9.68 25.77 -24.61
CA LYS A 986 8.87 26.84 -24.03
C LYS A 986 8.49 27.91 -25.04
N TYR A 987 9.44 28.28 -25.91
CA TYR A 987 9.20 29.27 -26.96
C TYR A 987 8.16 28.77 -27.98
N TRP A 988 8.23 27.50 -28.38
CA TRP A 988 7.22 26.88 -29.25
C TRP A 988 5.82 26.84 -28.60
N ILE A 989 5.74 26.46 -27.31
CA ILE A 989 4.47 26.44 -26.56
C ILE A 989 3.83 27.82 -26.52
N GLU A 990 4.60 28.87 -26.24
CA GLU A 990 4.08 30.24 -26.22
C GLU A 990 3.64 30.74 -27.60
N ILE A 991 4.31 30.32 -28.69
CA ILE A 991 3.85 30.58 -30.06
C ILE A 991 2.49 29.90 -30.29
N GLU A 992 2.33 28.66 -29.85
CA GLU A 992 1.07 27.94 -29.96
C GLU A 992 -0.06 28.62 -29.16
N TYR A 993 0.22 29.06 -27.92
CA TYR A 993 -0.74 29.82 -27.12
C TYR A 993 -1.10 31.16 -27.75
N THR A 994 -0.16 31.82 -28.40
CA THR A 994 -0.44 33.08 -29.10
C THR A 994 -1.35 32.87 -30.30
N VAL A 995 -1.15 31.78 -31.06
CA VAL A 995 -2.06 31.39 -32.16
C VAL A 995 -3.46 31.11 -31.60
N LYS A 996 -3.56 30.38 -30.48
CA LYS A 996 -4.84 30.14 -29.78
C LYS A 996 -5.48 31.44 -29.27
N ALA A 997 -4.70 32.38 -28.76
CA ALA A 997 -5.20 33.67 -28.31
C ALA A 997 -5.78 34.51 -29.47
N TYR A 998 -5.17 34.46 -30.66
CA TYR A 998 -5.74 35.07 -31.86
C TYR A 998 -7.05 34.39 -32.29
N ASP A 999 -7.12 33.06 -32.23
CA ASP A 999 -8.35 32.31 -32.50
C ASP A 999 -9.45 32.68 -31.48
N GLU A 1000 -9.14 32.73 -30.18
CA GLU A 1000 -10.06 33.17 -29.13
C GLU A 1000 -10.57 34.60 -29.35
N LEU A 1001 -9.73 35.50 -29.87
CA LEU A 1001 -10.15 36.86 -30.23
C LEU A 1001 -11.09 36.89 -31.43
N ASP A 1002 -10.93 36.01 -32.41
CA ASP A 1002 -11.87 35.89 -33.52
C ASP A 1002 -13.17 35.20 -33.08
N MET A 1003 -13.06 34.12 -32.29
CA MET A 1003 -14.19 33.38 -31.73
C MET A 1003 -15.04 34.23 -30.79
N CYS A 1004 -14.44 35.08 -29.96
CA CYS A 1004 -15.20 35.93 -29.04
C CYS A 1004 -16.08 36.96 -29.78
N LYS A 1005 -15.76 37.32 -31.02
CA LYS A 1005 -16.58 38.23 -31.83
C LYS A 1005 -17.81 37.53 -32.44
N MET A 1006 -17.80 36.20 -32.52
CA MET A 1006 -18.91 35.42 -33.06
C MET A 1006 -20.15 35.50 -32.17
N ARG A 1007 -21.32 35.49 -32.80
CA ARG A 1007 -22.64 35.44 -32.13
C ARG A 1007 -23.27 34.07 -32.29
N ILE A 1008 -24.24 33.79 -31.43
CA ILE A 1008 -25.17 32.68 -31.62
C ILE A 1008 -25.97 32.92 -32.90
N ALA A 1009 -26.01 31.94 -33.78
CA ALA A 1009 -26.77 31.92 -35.02
C ALA A 1009 -27.78 30.75 -35.04
N LEU A 1010 -28.69 30.75 -36.01
CA LEU A 1010 -29.60 29.62 -36.24
C LEU A 1010 -28.90 28.55 -37.11
N ALA A 1011 -29.05 27.28 -36.74
CA ALA A 1011 -28.68 26.14 -37.58
C ALA A 1011 -29.82 25.84 -38.57
N GLU A 1012 -29.48 25.65 -39.85
CA GLU A 1012 -30.48 25.26 -40.87
C GLU A 1012 -30.84 23.77 -40.79
N ASN A 1013 -29.90 22.92 -40.37
CA ASN A 1013 -30.06 21.46 -40.25
C ASN A 1013 -29.46 20.93 -38.93
N GLU A 1014 -29.88 19.74 -38.47
CA GLU A 1014 -29.31 19.11 -37.25
C GLU A 1014 -27.80 18.82 -37.37
N GLU A 1015 -27.30 18.59 -38.58
CA GLU A 1015 -25.87 18.38 -38.87
C GLU A 1015 -25.02 19.66 -38.72
N GLU A 1016 -25.64 20.84 -38.77
CA GLU A 1016 -24.95 22.13 -38.58
C GLU A 1016 -24.94 22.61 -37.12
N LYS A 1017 -25.50 21.81 -36.21
CA LYS A 1017 -25.53 22.15 -34.79
C LYS A 1017 -24.11 22.24 -34.25
N THR A 1018 -23.74 23.44 -33.79
CA THR A 1018 -22.43 23.72 -33.17
C THR A 1018 -22.64 24.50 -31.88
N HIS A 1019 -21.59 24.72 -31.09
CA HIS A 1019 -21.66 25.55 -29.87
C HIS A 1019 -22.21 26.97 -30.13
N PHE A 1020 -22.12 27.46 -31.37
CA PHE A 1020 -22.56 28.79 -31.77
C PHE A 1020 -23.79 28.79 -32.70
N LYS A 1021 -24.33 27.61 -33.08
CA LYS A 1021 -25.53 27.49 -33.91
C LYS A 1021 -26.61 26.66 -33.21
N LEU A 1022 -27.74 27.29 -32.90
CA LEU A 1022 -28.89 26.66 -32.22
C LEU A 1022 -30.01 26.33 -33.21
N LEU A 1023 -30.78 25.28 -32.91
CA LEU A 1023 -32.01 24.99 -33.65
C LEU A 1023 -33.14 25.94 -33.21
N ASP A 1024 -34.06 26.26 -34.12
CA ASP A 1024 -35.08 27.29 -33.91
C ASP A 1024 -35.97 27.02 -32.67
N TYR A 1025 -36.33 25.76 -32.40
CA TYR A 1025 -37.12 25.38 -31.23
C TYR A 1025 -36.35 25.49 -29.89
N GLU A 1026 -35.01 25.43 -29.91
CA GLU A 1026 -34.18 25.54 -28.71
C GLU A 1026 -34.06 26.99 -28.24
N VAL A 1027 -34.15 27.95 -29.17
CA VAL A 1027 -34.14 29.39 -28.86
C VAL A 1027 -35.31 29.76 -27.93
N ILE A 1028 -36.47 29.15 -28.12
CA ILE A 1028 -37.65 29.35 -27.26
C ILE A 1028 -37.39 28.82 -25.85
N ARG A 1029 -36.73 27.66 -25.73
CA ARG A 1029 -36.36 27.03 -24.45
C ARG A 1029 -35.32 27.85 -23.70
N PHE A 1030 -34.33 28.41 -24.40
CA PHE A 1030 -33.33 29.33 -23.84
C PHE A 1030 -33.97 30.63 -23.32
N VAL A 1031 -34.89 31.24 -24.07
CA VAL A 1031 -35.63 32.43 -23.62
C VAL A 1031 -36.45 32.13 -22.35
N PHE A 1032 -37.07 30.95 -22.27
CA PHE A 1032 -37.82 30.52 -21.07
C PHE A 1032 -36.90 30.31 -19.85
N TYR A 1033 -35.74 29.70 -20.04
CA TYR A 1033 -34.75 29.46 -18.98
C TYR A 1033 -34.19 30.77 -18.42
N PHE A 1034 -33.90 31.74 -19.30
CA PHE A 1034 -33.44 33.07 -18.88
C PHE A 1034 -34.54 33.94 -18.25
N TYR A 1035 -35.80 33.78 -18.65
CA TYR A 1035 -36.92 34.46 -17.97
C TYR A 1035 -37.14 33.93 -16.55
N ILE A 1036 -36.90 32.64 -16.31
CA ILE A 1036 -36.99 32.03 -14.97
C ILE A 1036 -35.83 32.49 -14.09
N LEU A 1037 -34.60 32.64 -14.61
CA LEU A 1037 -33.45 33.17 -13.85
C LEU A 1037 -33.54 34.66 -13.50
N LYS A 1038 -34.48 35.39 -14.10
CA LYS A 1038 -34.74 36.81 -13.82
C LYS A 1038 -35.72 37.01 -12.65
N PHE A 1039 -36.36 35.94 -12.19
CA PHE A 1039 -37.18 35.84 -10.98
C PHE A 1039 -36.43 35.07 -9.91
#